data_AF-A0A3G1KYW6-F1
#
_entry.id   AF-A0A3G1KYW6-F1
#
_cell.length_a   1.000
_cell.length_b   1.000
_cell.length_c   1.000
_cell.angle_alpha   90.00
_cell.angle_beta   90.00
_cell.angle_gamma   90.00
#
_symmetry.space_group_name_H-M   'P 1'
#
loop_
_entity.id
_entity.type
_entity.pdbx_description
1 polymer ?
#
loop_
_entity_poly.entity_id
_entity_poly.type
_entity_poly.pdbx_seq_one_letter_code
_entity_poly.pdbx_strand_id
1 'polypeptide(L)'
;MQRKLGISLFLIFLMVLVFAPPVLGAETTSLEEALENTVSYYVYHDTTLTNWEEVVGLSRAGEDVSAETWQVEVWDVDSLDQSSDSGTYATYIMSMLAAGEDPADFQGRNLVEELADRQTEEGDFGGWLTSTIWSIVALDQADADYHISGAMAFLLDQRTSDGGFALSGDTADPDVTGFALMALAPHTNITEVSAAIDEAQNCLKELQTENGGFGTTENASSISAVIRGLIACGEDVTSSAWVKNNHTMIDALFEFQLDDYSFCWKKDTPTTNSLSTRQALVAIADLVAAGYGSYEIGGNGTGGGGEEPSDEIHVTIRVEGLEETGTILEKTALDLAGGSKLFDALKKALDEAGIENHINPSVDWLNTGDITINTERDLSHDFYWMYSVNDQLDTDTNPELNEGDSITVYLSYYSTDLATAYAKLNLNTEEAKKGDTVVATVYQSDGGWPASYIPAPGVTVHFGNNVYTTDENGQVAVTIQEAGTYQVYGEKYSDDGIPVIVKTDQKTVTVEEINVTVRVEGLKETGTILEKTALKVARGSKLFDALKKALDDGGIGNSINPAADWLNTGDITIDTTRDLSHDFYWMYMVNDALDTDVNPELNEGDSIAVYLSYYSTDLATAYAKLTVDKTELKAGATLLISVFKSDGGWPASYIPAPGATVHFGNQVYTANENGQVTITPKTAGTFDVYGEKYQEDGIPELVQTDKVQVVVKSGGSSGGSEEGITVKVAVVGKDEELLFGPDSVELSEDDTYGVTALGALDATGLDWEFSKDEEGFVVEIDGQRNKGQDGWMYKVNNNVPDNSAQETRVKKGDKIIWWYSTDAMDTEGPDWDDLEDLEEGSSAGGTSVTTKEITKSALTSHKDDLTGLKQNTLLNQDQKMSAQAAENLKDILAKNTVSLSLDAGQSESFVADQEVSLLIPAQGLTQTIKITVAEVPSAEQPKQFAVKLGSSVYEFGPGGTKFQEPATIAIKVPLTADLDIDKLAPAWYNEETGAWVTVPALIDLKTGLVVFQADHFTKFAVVQLPARKSFPDVGDNMAWAKEAVEILAGQGFVNGTGAGFEPKRTISRAEFVKMVVTALGMGEKTYESGLFSDVKEGDWYAGYVQSGYENQIITGAAEGKFRPQDSISRNEVAAILYRLQEATPVSSQNNPLPFKDGVKIPAWAVSGIQYVHRQELMTGYEDGTFKGSNSLTRAEAAVTLYRYLELEEK
;
A
#
# COMPACT_ATOMS: atom_id res chain seq x y z
N MET A 1 1.22 -47.51 39.96
CA MET A 1 1.98 -48.17 41.05
C MET A 1 3.29 -47.39 41.23
N GLN A 2 3.51 -46.71 42.38
CA GLN A 2 4.72 -45.94 42.78
C GLN A 2 5.13 -44.73 41.87
N ARG A 3 4.99 -43.45 42.30
CA ARG A 3 5.85 -42.61 43.20
C ARG A 3 7.13 -42.08 42.49
N LYS A 4 7.53 -40.79 42.51
CA LYS A 4 7.47 -39.67 43.51
C LYS A 4 7.37 -38.29 42.78
N LEU A 5 6.71 -37.23 43.29
CA LEU A 5 7.21 -36.14 44.20
C LEU A 5 8.62 -35.58 43.87
N GLY A 6 8.86 -34.26 43.73
CA GLY A 6 7.95 -33.09 43.66
C GLY A 6 8.62 -31.70 43.84
N ILE A 7 7.82 -30.63 43.74
CA ILE A 7 7.87 -29.35 44.51
C ILE A 7 8.91 -28.22 44.15
N SER A 8 8.34 -27.07 43.72
CA SER A 8 8.67 -25.64 44.01
C SER A 8 9.56 -24.72 43.12
N LEU A 9 8.99 -23.51 42.98
CA LEU A 9 9.54 -22.15 42.85
C LEU A 9 9.98 -21.56 41.49
N PHE A 10 9.11 -20.67 40.99
CA PHE A 10 9.38 -19.27 40.63
C PHE A 10 10.84 -18.85 40.32
N LEU A 11 11.08 -18.45 39.07
CA LEU A 11 11.91 -17.27 38.77
C LEU A 11 11.58 -16.72 37.38
N ILE A 12 11.21 -15.44 37.34
CA ILE A 12 11.02 -14.65 36.12
C ILE A 12 12.41 -14.43 35.50
N PHE A 13 12.54 -14.62 34.18
CA PHE A 13 13.65 -14.05 33.44
C PHE A 13 13.11 -13.37 32.17
N LEU A 14 13.20 -12.04 32.17
CA LEU A 14 12.94 -11.19 31.04
C LEU A 14 14.10 -11.38 30.04
N MET A 15 13.82 -11.80 28.81
CA MET A 15 14.82 -11.81 27.75
C MET A 15 14.35 -10.89 26.63
N VAL A 16 14.99 -9.73 26.53
CA VAL A 16 14.76 -8.76 25.46
C VAL A 16 15.33 -9.36 24.18
N LEU A 17 14.45 -9.75 23.25
CA LEU A 17 14.81 -9.96 21.86
C LEU A 17 14.70 -8.62 21.15
N VAL A 18 15.85 -8.13 20.66
CA VAL A 18 15.91 -6.98 19.77
C VAL A 18 15.46 -7.46 18.39
N PHE A 19 14.24 -7.14 17.99
CA PHE A 19 13.87 -7.12 16.59
C PHE A 19 14.40 -5.81 15.98
N ALA A 20 15.39 -5.92 15.10
CA ALA A 20 15.56 -4.93 14.06
C ALA A 20 14.43 -5.12 13.03
N PRO A 21 13.94 -4.06 12.37
CA PRO A 21 13.07 -4.24 11.21
C PRO A 21 13.84 -5.03 10.13
N PRO A 22 13.18 -5.94 9.39
CA PRO A 22 13.80 -6.56 8.23
C PRO A 22 14.16 -5.48 7.22
N VAL A 23 15.37 -5.58 6.65
CA VAL A 23 15.71 -4.83 5.45
C VAL A 23 15.06 -5.59 4.29
N LEU A 24 14.12 -4.95 3.59
CA LEU A 24 13.55 -5.49 2.36
C LEU A 24 14.68 -5.74 1.34
N GLY A 25 14.93 -7.02 1.05
CA GLY A 25 15.64 -7.46 -0.15
C GLY A 25 14.67 -7.49 -1.32
N ALA A 26 15.19 -7.45 -2.55
CA ALA A 26 14.40 -7.74 -3.74
C ALA A 26 14.36 -9.25 -3.95
N GLU A 27 13.24 -9.80 -4.43
CA GLU A 27 13.18 -11.19 -4.88
C GLU A 27 14.13 -11.45 -6.06
N THR A 28 14.62 -12.67 -6.10
CA THR A 28 15.30 -13.27 -7.24
C THR A 28 14.53 -14.51 -7.67
N THR A 29 14.26 -14.64 -8.96
CA THR A 29 13.65 -15.84 -9.54
C THR A 29 14.72 -16.91 -9.74
N SER A 30 14.41 -18.16 -9.38
CA SER A 30 15.35 -19.28 -9.62
C SER A 30 15.35 -19.72 -11.09
N LEU A 31 16.45 -20.30 -11.58
CA LEU A 31 16.49 -20.84 -12.97
C LEU A 31 15.55 -22.02 -13.21
N GLU A 32 15.24 -22.81 -12.18
CA GLU A 32 14.32 -23.94 -12.27
C GLU A 32 12.88 -23.43 -12.47
N GLU A 33 12.47 -22.44 -11.69
CA GLU A 33 11.20 -21.73 -11.85
C GLU A 33 11.13 -20.94 -13.17
N ALA A 34 12.21 -20.25 -13.56
CA ALA A 34 12.27 -19.51 -14.81
C ALA A 34 12.15 -20.43 -16.05
N LEU A 35 12.54 -21.70 -15.91
CA LEU A 35 12.27 -22.74 -16.91
C LEU A 35 10.79 -23.09 -16.97
N GLU A 36 10.14 -23.36 -15.83
CA GLU A 36 8.70 -23.64 -15.73
C GLU A 36 7.85 -22.47 -16.27
N ASN A 37 8.26 -21.24 -15.98
CA ASN A 37 7.66 -20.01 -16.52
C ASN A 37 7.79 -19.95 -18.06
N THR A 38 8.99 -20.24 -18.60
CA THR A 38 9.21 -20.27 -20.06
C THR A 38 8.46 -21.43 -20.75
N VAL A 39 8.23 -22.56 -20.06
CA VAL A 39 7.36 -23.65 -20.54
C VAL A 39 5.90 -23.22 -20.53
N SER A 40 5.46 -22.53 -19.47
CA SER A 40 4.08 -22.05 -19.30
C SER A 40 3.65 -21.09 -20.40
N TYR A 41 4.57 -20.27 -20.94
CA TYR A 41 4.34 -19.49 -22.15
C TYR A 41 3.85 -20.37 -23.33
N TYR A 42 4.50 -21.52 -23.59
CA TYR A 42 4.07 -22.41 -24.68
C TYR A 42 2.72 -23.08 -24.39
N VAL A 43 2.48 -23.49 -23.14
CA VAL A 43 1.20 -24.08 -22.70
C VAL A 43 0.03 -23.11 -22.90
N TYR A 44 0.23 -21.81 -22.63
CA TYR A 44 -0.81 -20.78 -22.75
C TYR A 44 -0.98 -20.22 -24.17
N HIS A 45 0.12 -20.02 -24.90
CA HIS A 45 0.09 -19.29 -26.18
C HIS A 45 -0.02 -20.19 -27.43
N ASP A 46 0.77 -21.26 -27.53
CA ASP A 46 0.73 -22.17 -28.69
C ASP A 46 1.37 -23.54 -28.35
N THR A 47 0.54 -24.57 -28.17
CA THR A 47 1.03 -25.95 -28.02
C THR A 47 1.31 -26.66 -29.36
N THR A 48 1.20 -25.94 -30.48
CA THR A 48 1.57 -26.44 -31.81
C THR A 48 3.08 -26.32 -32.00
N LEU A 49 3.79 -27.44 -31.87
CA LEU A 49 5.25 -27.46 -31.98
C LEU A 49 5.62 -27.56 -33.47
N THR A 50 5.95 -26.41 -34.06
CA THR A 50 6.27 -26.26 -35.50
C THR A 50 7.77 -26.20 -35.75
N ASN A 51 8.58 -26.12 -34.69
CA ASN A 51 10.03 -26.01 -34.77
C ASN A 51 10.75 -27.02 -33.86
N TRP A 52 11.88 -27.54 -34.36
CA TRP A 52 12.70 -28.53 -33.65
C TRP A 52 13.25 -28.01 -32.30
N GLU A 53 13.57 -26.72 -32.17
CA GLU A 53 14.06 -26.17 -30.90
C GLU A 53 12.97 -26.13 -29.82
N GLU A 54 11.69 -26.09 -30.20
CA GLU A 54 10.55 -26.15 -29.27
C GLU A 54 10.40 -27.58 -28.74
N VAL A 55 10.40 -28.58 -29.63
CA VAL A 55 10.34 -30.01 -29.26
C VAL A 55 11.54 -30.42 -28.39
N VAL A 56 12.75 -30.01 -28.75
CA VAL A 56 13.97 -30.30 -27.98
C VAL A 56 13.99 -29.52 -26.65
N GLY A 57 13.56 -28.26 -26.64
CA GLY A 57 13.54 -27.43 -25.44
C GLY A 57 12.57 -27.94 -24.38
N LEU A 58 11.32 -28.21 -24.77
CA LEU A 58 10.30 -28.75 -23.88
C LEU A 58 10.69 -30.14 -23.34
N SER A 59 11.14 -31.04 -24.21
CA SER A 59 11.64 -32.37 -23.81
C SER A 59 12.79 -32.29 -22.80
N ARG A 60 13.73 -31.35 -22.97
CA ARG A 60 14.81 -31.09 -22.00
C ARG A 60 14.34 -30.42 -20.72
N ALA A 61 13.24 -29.67 -20.75
CA ALA A 61 12.58 -29.11 -19.57
C ALA A 61 11.80 -30.18 -18.77
N GLY A 62 11.65 -31.40 -19.29
CA GLY A 62 10.96 -32.52 -18.63
C GLY A 62 9.56 -32.79 -19.17
N GLU A 63 9.10 -32.04 -20.17
CA GLU A 63 7.79 -32.25 -20.80
C GLU A 63 7.74 -33.53 -21.64
N ASP A 64 6.66 -34.29 -21.48
CA ASP A 64 6.32 -35.38 -22.42
C ASP A 64 5.70 -34.77 -23.68
N VAL A 65 6.55 -34.36 -24.63
CA VAL A 65 6.15 -33.80 -25.93
C VAL A 65 5.36 -34.77 -26.82
N SER A 66 5.14 -36.02 -26.38
CA SER A 66 4.24 -36.99 -27.03
C SER A 66 2.82 -37.02 -26.44
N ALA A 67 2.58 -36.33 -25.32
CA ALA A 67 1.28 -36.23 -24.66
C ALA A 67 0.27 -35.41 -25.48
N GLU A 68 -1.03 -35.62 -25.24
CA GLU A 68 -2.12 -34.94 -25.96
C GLU A 68 -2.11 -33.40 -25.83
N THR A 69 -1.36 -32.85 -24.85
CA THR A 69 -1.07 -31.42 -24.69
C THR A 69 -0.40 -30.82 -25.93
N TRP A 70 0.57 -31.55 -26.50
CA TRP A 70 1.53 -31.03 -27.48
C TRP A 70 1.20 -31.51 -28.90
N GLN A 71 0.98 -30.56 -29.81
CA GLN A 71 0.67 -30.83 -31.22
C GLN A 71 1.93 -30.69 -32.06
N VAL A 72 2.79 -31.71 -32.01
CA VAL A 72 3.98 -31.81 -32.87
C VAL A 72 3.56 -31.90 -34.35
N GLU A 73 4.02 -30.97 -35.18
CA GLU A 73 3.75 -31.02 -36.62
C GLU A 73 4.43 -32.25 -37.25
N VAL A 74 3.68 -33.01 -38.05
CA VAL A 74 4.10 -34.35 -38.52
C VAL A 74 5.40 -34.28 -39.33
N TRP A 75 6.41 -35.05 -38.90
CA TRP A 75 7.66 -35.25 -39.64
C TRP A 75 7.40 -35.85 -41.03
N ASP A 76 7.35 -35.01 -42.07
CA ASP A 76 7.24 -35.45 -43.47
C ASP A 76 8.57 -36.01 -43.96
N VAL A 77 8.93 -37.19 -43.46
CA VAL A 77 10.15 -37.91 -43.85
C VAL A 77 10.13 -38.34 -45.30
N ASP A 78 8.97 -38.47 -45.94
CA ASP A 78 8.85 -38.74 -47.38
C ASP A 78 9.34 -37.55 -48.24
N SER A 79 9.38 -36.34 -47.68
CA SER A 79 9.98 -35.15 -48.33
C SER A 79 11.51 -35.14 -48.35
N LEU A 80 12.19 -35.96 -47.54
CA LEU A 80 13.65 -36.01 -47.46
C LEU A 80 14.23 -36.88 -48.57
N ASP A 81 15.11 -36.32 -49.41
CA ASP A 81 15.86 -37.04 -50.44
C ASP A 81 17.34 -36.65 -50.48
N GLN A 82 18.11 -37.16 -51.46
CA GLN A 82 19.55 -36.88 -51.61
C GLN A 82 19.89 -35.41 -51.95
N SER A 83 18.90 -34.55 -52.20
CA SER A 83 19.06 -33.13 -52.49
C SER A 83 18.67 -32.21 -51.32
N SER A 84 17.99 -32.73 -50.28
CA SER A 84 17.68 -31.99 -49.07
C SER A 84 18.95 -31.61 -48.28
N ASP A 85 18.89 -30.51 -47.53
CA ASP A 85 20.00 -30.05 -46.69
C ASP A 85 20.25 -31.02 -45.51
N SER A 86 21.52 -31.24 -45.16
CA SER A 86 21.92 -32.11 -44.05
C SER A 86 21.48 -31.56 -42.69
N GLY A 87 21.38 -30.24 -42.55
CA GLY A 87 20.78 -29.59 -41.38
C GLY A 87 19.31 -29.97 -41.19
N THR A 88 18.54 -30.18 -42.27
CA THR A 88 17.13 -30.61 -42.13
C THR A 88 17.04 -32.02 -41.55
N TYR A 89 17.87 -32.95 -42.04
CA TYR A 89 18.00 -34.30 -41.45
C TYR A 89 18.37 -34.22 -39.97
N ALA A 90 19.37 -33.40 -39.61
CA ALA A 90 19.80 -33.21 -38.23
C ALA A 90 18.66 -32.73 -37.32
N THR A 91 17.87 -31.74 -37.76
CA THR A 91 16.74 -31.23 -36.96
C THR A 91 15.63 -32.26 -36.77
N TYR A 92 15.36 -33.12 -37.77
CA TYR A 92 14.38 -34.21 -37.64
C TYR A 92 14.88 -35.29 -36.67
N ILE A 93 16.14 -35.70 -36.78
CA ILE A 93 16.76 -36.68 -35.87
C ILE A 93 16.72 -36.19 -34.42
N MET A 94 17.14 -34.95 -34.14
CA MET A 94 17.10 -34.38 -32.79
C MET A 94 15.67 -34.28 -32.24
N SER A 95 14.69 -33.93 -33.08
CA SER A 95 13.28 -33.85 -32.64
C SER A 95 12.67 -35.22 -32.36
N MET A 96 12.98 -36.23 -33.19
CA MET A 96 12.55 -37.61 -32.97
C MET A 96 13.12 -38.18 -31.67
N LEU A 97 14.42 -37.99 -31.41
CA LEU A 97 15.05 -38.40 -30.16
C LEU A 97 14.41 -37.69 -28.94
N ALA A 98 14.12 -36.39 -29.05
CA ALA A 98 13.43 -35.63 -28.00
C ALA A 98 11.98 -36.10 -27.76
N ALA A 99 11.28 -36.56 -28.81
CA ALA A 99 9.95 -37.15 -28.73
C ALA A 99 9.94 -38.65 -28.37
N GLY A 100 11.10 -39.25 -28.10
CA GLY A 100 11.22 -40.68 -27.77
C GLY A 100 11.01 -41.64 -28.96
N GLU A 101 11.04 -41.12 -30.19
CA GLU A 101 10.99 -41.90 -31.42
C GLU A 101 12.39 -42.39 -31.84
N ASP A 102 12.45 -43.47 -32.63
CA ASP A 102 13.70 -44.05 -33.14
C ASP A 102 13.97 -43.58 -34.59
N PRO A 103 14.86 -42.59 -34.82
CA PRO A 103 15.19 -42.11 -36.16
C PRO A 103 15.96 -43.11 -37.02
N ALA A 104 16.43 -44.24 -36.45
CA ALA A 104 17.08 -45.30 -37.21
C ALA A 104 16.10 -46.36 -37.76
N ASP A 105 14.85 -46.39 -37.30
CA ASP A 105 13.75 -47.21 -37.85
C ASP A 105 12.42 -46.43 -37.91
N PHE A 106 12.45 -45.19 -38.42
CA PHE A 106 11.25 -44.36 -38.55
C PHE A 106 10.59 -44.55 -39.91
N GLN A 107 9.34 -45.03 -39.91
CA GLN A 107 8.54 -45.34 -41.12
C GLN A 107 9.25 -46.25 -42.15
N GLY A 108 10.24 -47.03 -41.71
CA GLY A 108 11.06 -47.90 -42.55
C GLY A 108 12.24 -47.22 -43.25
N ARG A 109 12.66 -46.04 -42.78
CA ARG A 109 13.90 -45.34 -43.14
C ARG A 109 14.85 -45.28 -41.95
N ASN A 110 16.15 -45.24 -42.24
CA ASN A 110 17.21 -45.02 -41.27
C ASN A 110 17.79 -43.62 -41.51
N LEU A 111 17.20 -42.59 -40.91
CA LEU A 111 17.60 -41.19 -41.16
C LEU A 111 19.01 -40.90 -40.65
N VAL A 112 19.45 -41.63 -39.62
CA VAL A 112 20.78 -41.54 -39.03
C VAL A 112 21.86 -42.02 -40.02
N GLU A 113 21.68 -43.21 -40.62
CA GLU A 113 22.58 -43.72 -41.66
C GLU A 113 22.52 -42.86 -42.93
N GLU A 114 21.32 -42.39 -43.33
CA GLU A 114 21.16 -41.48 -44.47
C GLU A 114 21.79 -40.09 -44.27
N LEU A 115 22.01 -39.66 -43.03
CA LEU A 115 22.77 -38.44 -42.69
C LEU A 115 24.27 -38.74 -42.67
N ALA A 116 24.70 -39.85 -42.06
CA ALA A 116 26.10 -40.27 -42.04
C ALA A 116 26.67 -40.47 -43.47
N ASP A 117 25.90 -41.07 -44.37
CA ASP A 117 26.24 -41.29 -45.78
C ASP A 117 26.43 -39.99 -46.60
N ARG A 118 26.05 -38.82 -46.06
CA ARG A 118 26.25 -37.51 -46.71
C ARG A 118 27.63 -36.92 -46.49
N GLN A 119 28.44 -37.50 -45.60
CA GLN A 119 29.75 -36.97 -45.29
C GLN A 119 30.68 -37.00 -46.51
N THR A 120 31.29 -35.86 -46.84
CA THR A 120 32.15 -35.67 -48.02
C THR A 120 33.57 -36.24 -47.80
N GLU A 121 34.40 -36.26 -48.84
CA GLU A 121 35.83 -36.56 -48.68
C GLU A 121 36.57 -35.46 -47.90
N GLU A 122 36.04 -34.24 -47.94
CA GLU A 122 36.48 -33.06 -47.21
C GLU A 122 36.09 -33.08 -45.72
N GLY A 123 35.07 -33.87 -45.35
CA GLY A 123 34.65 -34.12 -43.97
C GLY A 123 33.37 -33.40 -43.52
N ASP A 124 32.88 -32.45 -44.31
CA ASP A 124 31.59 -31.77 -44.13
C ASP A 124 30.40 -32.66 -44.54
N PHE A 125 29.17 -32.23 -44.26
CA PHE A 125 27.94 -32.95 -44.63
C PHE A 125 27.16 -32.27 -45.77
N GLY A 126 27.82 -31.39 -46.53
CA GLY A 126 27.19 -30.50 -47.49
C GLY A 126 26.43 -29.35 -46.83
N GLY A 127 26.12 -28.31 -47.61
CA GLY A 127 25.35 -27.15 -47.16
C GLY A 127 26.23 -26.04 -46.58
N TRP A 128 25.75 -25.41 -45.51
CA TRP A 128 26.48 -24.36 -44.78
C TRP A 128 27.27 -24.94 -43.60
N LEU A 129 28.18 -24.16 -43.01
CA LEU A 129 28.93 -24.56 -41.81
C LEU A 129 27.98 -25.03 -40.69
N THR A 130 26.87 -24.32 -40.47
CA THR A 130 25.84 -24.69 -39.48
C THR A 130 25.13 -26.01 -39.82
N SER A 131 24.91 -26.35 -41.10
CA SER A 131 24.39 -27.66 -41.50
C SER A 131 25.33 -28.79 -41.06
N THR A 132 26.64 -28.60 -41.22
CA THR A 132 27.66 -29.55 -40.76
C THR A 132 27.74 -29.63 -39.24
N ILE A 133 27.68 -28.50 -38.53
CA ILE A 133 27.64 -28.46 -37.05
C ILE A 133 26.43 -29.24 -36.51
N TRP A 134 25.22 -28.96 -36.99
CA TRP A 134 24.04 -29.67 -36.54
C TRP A 134 24.05 -31.15 -36.94
N SER A 135 24.63 -31.50 -38.10
CA SER A 135 24.80 -32.90 -38.50
C SER A 135 25.67 -33.68 -37.51
N ILE A 136 26.79 -33.08 -37.07
CA ILE A 136 27.67 -33.67 -36.03
C ILE A 136 26.89 -33.85 -34.72
N VAL A 137 26.24 -32.79 -34.23
CA VAL A 137 25.47 -32.83 -32.98
C VAL A 137 24.36 -33.88 -33.01
N ALA A 138 23.64 -34.04 -34.13
CA ALA A 138 22.59 -35.03 -34.28
C ALA A 138 23.12 -36.46 -34.37
N LEU A 139 24.25 -36.68 -35.06
CA LEU A 139 24.91 -37.99 -35.15
C LEU A 139 25.52 -38.42 -33.81
N ASP A 140 26.12 -37.49 -33.07
CA ASP A 140 26.64 -37.73 -31.72
C ASP A 140 25.51 -38.07 -30.73
N GLN A 141 24.38 -37.36 -30.79
CA GLN A 141 23.20 -37.68 -29.97
C GLN A 141 22.55 -39.03 -30.31
N ALA A 142 22.70 -39.48 -31.57
CA ALA A 142 22.20 -40.77 -32.03
C ALA A 142 23.18 -41.95 -31.84
N ASP A 143 24.36 -41.74 -31.24
CA ASP A 143 25.45 -42.74 -31.11
C ASP A 143 25.84 -43.37 -32.47
N ALA A 144 25.94 -42.52 -33.51
CA ALA A 144 26.08 -42.95 -34.90
C ALA A 144 27.54 -43.15 -35.36
N ASP A 145 27.77 -44.16 -36.21
CA ASP A 145 29.06 -44.38 -36.89
C ASP A 145 29.25 -43.41 -38.07
N TYR A 146 30.11 -42.40 -37.93
CA TYR A 146 30.56 -41.52 -39.02
C TYR A 146 32.07 -41.22 -38.94
N HIS A 147 32.65 -40.54 -39.95
CA HIS A 147 34.09 -40.23 -39.97
C HIS A 147 34.40 -38.98 -39.12
N ILE A 148 34.31 -39.15 -37.79
CA ILE A 148 34.56 -38.13 -36.75
C ILE A 148 35.84 -37.33 -37.04
N SER A 149 36.97 -37.99 -37.31
CA SER A 149 38.25 -37.30 -37.56
C SER A 149 38.24 -36.42 -38.81
N GLY A 150 37.41 -36.73 -39.81
CA GLY A 150 37.19 -35.87 -40.97
C GLY A 150 36.34 -34.66 -40.64
N ALA A 151 35.22 -34.86 -39.93
CA ALA A 151 34.33 -33.78 -39.49
C ALA A 151 35.06 -32.77 -38.59
N MET A 152 35.85 -33.26 -37.62
CA MET A 152 36.65 -32.42 -36.75
C MET A 152 37.75 -31.69 -37.51
N ALA A 153 38.41 -32.33 -38.48
CA ALA A 153 39.39 -31.67 -39.33
C ALA A 153 38.76 -30.56 -40.20
N PHE A 154 37.54 -30.77 -40.71
CA PHE A 154 36.79 -29.74 -41.42
C PHE A 154 36.47 -28.55 -40.51
N LEU A 155 35.84 -28.77 -39.34
CA LEU A 155 35.54 -27.68 -38.40
C LEU A 155 36.81 -26.89 -38.04
N LEU A 156 37.92 -27.57 -37.74
CA LEU A 156 39.20 -26.93 -37.40
C LEU A 156 39.80 -26.04 -38.50
N ASP A 157 39.40 -26.24 -39.77
CA ASP A 157 39.79 -25.40 -40.92
C ASP A 157 38.84 -24.19 -41.12
N GLN A 158 37.64 -24.21 -40.51
CA GLN A 158 36.64 -23.13 -40.57
C GLN A 158 36.77 -22.09 -39.43
N ARG A 159 37.85 -22.17 -38.62
CA ARG A 159 38.16 -21.16 -37.60
C ARG A 159 38.52 -19.82 -38.23
N THR A 160 38.03 -18.74 -37.62
CA THR A 160 38.42 -17.36 -37.95
C THR A 160 39.77 -17.00 -37.33
N SER A 161 40.43 -15.95 -37.83
CA SER A 161 41.79 -15.57 -37.40
C SER A 161 41.88 -15.00 -35.96
N ASP A 162 40.74 -14.70 -35.35
CA ASP A 162 40.54 -14.37 -33.93
C ASP A 162 40.18 -15.59 -33.05
N GLY A 163 40.13 -16.80 -33.63
CA GLY A 163 40.01 -18.08 -32.90
C GLY A 163 38.59 -18.63 -32.72
N GLY A 164 37.55 -17.88 -33.12
CA GLY A 164 36.17 -18.34 -33.12
C GLY A 164 35.72 -18.93 -34.47
N PHE A 165 34.42 -18.82 -34.75
CA PHE A 165 33.78 -19.32 -35.97
C PHE A 165 32.74 -18.32 -36.50
N ALA A 166 32.45 -18.34 -37.80
CA ALA A 166 31.43 -17.49 -38.42
C ALA A 166 30.82 -18.11 -39.68
N LEU A 167 29.58 -17.73 -40.02
CA LEU A 167 28.92 -18.16 -41.27
C LEU A 167 29.64 -17.67 -42.53
N SER A 168 30.28 -16.50 -42.46
CA SER A 168 31.10 -15.95 -43.54
C SER A 168 31.98 -14.82 -43.02
N GLY A 169 33.20 -14.71 -43.53
CA GLY A 169 34.17 -13.70 -43.11
C GLY A 169 35.34 -14.31 -42.35
N ASP A 170 36.09 -13.44 -41.66
CA ASP A 170 37.28 -13.80 -40.87
C ASP A 170 37.25 -13.05 -39.52
N THR A 171 36.08 -13.07 -38.88
CA THR A 171 35.81 -12.43 -37.60
C THR A 171 34.74 -13.25 -36.92
N ALA A 172 34.96 -13.66 -35.67
CA ALA A 172 34.09 -14.57 -34.97
C ALA A 172 32.68 -13.99 -34.75
N ASP A 173 31.68 -14.86 -34.88
CA ASP A 173 30.29 -14.62 -34.57
C ASP A 173 29.93 -15.43 -33.31
N PRO A 174 29.30 -14.83 -32.28
CA PRO A 174 29.08 -15.51 -31.01
C PRO A 174 28.14 -16.73 -31.16
N ASP A 175 27.10 -16.63 -31.99
CA ASP A 175 26.15 -17.72 -32.24
C ASP A 175 26.85 -18.92 -32.88
N VAL A 176 27.55 -18.70 -33.99
CA VAL A 176 28.26 -19.77 -34.71
C VAL A 176 29.40 -20.35 -33.87
N THR A 177 30.08 -19.54 -33.06
CA THR A 177 31.12 -20.00 -32.13
C THR A 177 30.53 -20.87 -31.03
N GLY A 178 29.38 -20.49 -30.46
CA GLY A 178 28.63 -21.30 -29.49
C GLY A 178 28.20 -22.66 -30.07
N PHE A 179 27.59 -22.67 -31.26
CA PHE A 179 27.20 -23.92 -31.92
C PHE A 179 28.40 -24.80 -32.30
N ALA A 180 29.52 -24.20 -32.73
CA ALA A 180 30.75 -24.95 -33.02
C ALA A 180 31.33 -25.62 -31.76
N LEU A 181 31.29 -24.95 -30.60
CA LEU A 181 31.69 -25.55 -29.32
C LEU A 181 30.85 -26.79 -28.97
N MET A 182 29.53 -26.75 -29.21
CA MET A 182 28.65 -27.91 -29.00
C MET A 182 29.08 -29.13 -29.84
N ALA A 183 29.49 -28.91 -31.09
CA ALA A 183 29.96 -29.99 -31.98
C ALA A 183 31.40 -30.44 -31.69
N LEU A 184 32.23 -29.61 -31.04
CA LEU A 184 33.63 -29.94 -30.71
C LEU A 184 33.76 -30.64 -29.34
N ALA A 185 32.91 -30.30 -28.37
CA ALA A 185 33.06 -30.75 -26.98
C ALA A 185 33.09 -32.27 -26.76
N PRO A 186 32.30 -33.11 -27.48
CA PRO A 186 32.39 -34.57 -27.34
C PRO A 186 33.75 -35.16 -27.79
N HIS A 187 34.50 -34.43 -28.62
CA HIS A 187 35.68 -34.92 -29.37
C HIS A 187 37.01 -34.39 -28.85
N THR A 188 37.07 -33.99 -27.57
CA THR A 188 38.31 -33.56 -26.84
C THR A 188 39.39 -34.64 -26.73
N ASN A 189 39.11 -35.87 -27.20
CA ASN A 189 40.10 -36.93 -27.40
C ASN A 189 41.05 -36.67 -28.59
N ILE A 190 40.69 -35.76 -29.51
CA ILE A 190 41.53 -35.26 -30.59
C ILE A 190 42.31 -34.04 -30.07
N THR A 191 43.64 -34.07 -30.17
CA THR A 191 44.51 -33.09 -29.48
C THR A 191 44.29 -31.66 -29.98
N GLU A 192 44.03 -31.53 -31.28
CA GLU A 192 43.78 -30.27 -31.97
C GLU A 192 42.41 -29.67 -31.64
N VAL A 193 41.42 -30.50 -31.24
CA VAL A 193 40.06 -30.05 -30.88
C VAL A 193 40.08 -29.28 -29.56
N SER A 194 40.75 -29.81 -28.53
CA SER A 194 40.82 -29.12 -27.23
C SER A 194 41.52 -27.76 -27.33
N ALA A 195 42.53 -27.63 -28.18
CA ALA A 195 43.18 -26.34 -28.43
C ALA A 195 42.26 -25.34 -29.16
N ALA A 196 41.39 -25.81 -30.06
CA ALA A 196 40.40 -24.96 -30.71
C ALA A 196 39.25 -24.56 -29.78
N ILE A 197 38.87 -25.41 -28.82
CA ILE A 197 37.93 -25.06 -27.75
C ILE A 197 38.54 -23.94 -26.88
N ASP A 198 39.80 -24.09 -26.44
CA ASP A 198 40.51 -23.04 -25.69
C ASP A 198 40.55 -21.71 -26.48
N GLU A 199 40.87 -21.75 -27.79
CA GLU A 199 40.90 -20.57 -28.66
C GLU A 199 39.52 -19.91 -28.79
N ALA A 200 38.46 -20.69 -29.06
CA ALA A 200 37.09 -20.19 -29.22
C ALA A 200 36.51 -19.63 -27.91
N GLN A 201 36.76 -20.27 -26.76
CA GLN A 201 36.39 -19.72 -25.45
C GLN A 201 37.10 -18.39 -25.15
N ASN A 202 38.37 -18.25 -25.51
CA ASN A 202 39.10 -16.99 -25.34
C ASN A 202 38.56 -15.90 -26.29
N CYS A 203 38.21 -16.25 -27.53
CA CYS A 203 37.52 -15.37 -28.45
C CYS A 203 36.18 -14.86 -27.87
N LEU A 204 35.37 -15.76 -27.32
CA LEU A 204 34.11 -15.40 -26.64
C LEU A 204 34.32 -14.47 -25.44
N LYS A 205 35.41 -14.61 -24.67
CA LYS A 205 35.76 -13.67 -23.57
C LYS A 205 36.13 -12.27 -24.05
N GLU A 206 36.59 -12.13 -25.29
CA GLU A 206 36.81 -10.83 -25.97
C GLU A 206 35.53 -10.26 -26.60
N LEU A 207 34.59 -11.13 -27.02
CA LEU A 207 33.26 -10.75 -27.50
C LEU A 207 32.23 -10.49 -26.38
N GLN A 208 32.55 -10.86 -25.13
CA GLN A 208 31.67 -10.65 -23.98
C GLN A 208 31.64 -9.17 -23.57
N THR A 209 30.43 -8.63 -23.42
CA THR A 209 30.17 -7.24 -23.12
C THR A 209 30.28 -6.93 -21.62
N GLU A 210 30.21 -5.64 -21.28
CA GLU A 210 30.26 -5.16 -19.88
C GLU A 210 29.03 -5.57 -19.05
N ASN A 211 27.93 -5.99 -19.70
CA ASN A 211 26.70 -6.49 -19.07
C ASN A 211 26.70 -8.04 -18.94
N GLY A 212 27.76 -8.74 -19.35
CA GLY A 212 27.82 -10.21 -19.34
C GLY A 212 27.27 -10.89 -20.61
N GLY A 213 26.54 -10.16 -21.46
CA GLY A 213 26.08 -10.61 -22.78
C GLY A 213 27.19 -10.69 -23.85
N PHE A 214 26.83 -10.89 -25.13
CA PHE A 214 27.81 -11.14 -26.20
C PHE A 214 27.53 -10.33 -27.48
N GLY A 215 28.61 -9.99 -28.18
CA GLY A 215 28.59 -9.39 -29.52
C GLY A 215 28.53 -7.86 -29.53
N THR A 216 28.41 -7.27 -30.74
CA THR A 216 28.32 -5.80 -30.91
C THR A 216 26.92 -5.25 -30.70
N THR A 217 25.92 -6.12 -30.55
CA THR A 217 24.55 -5.78 -30.15
C THR A 217 24.01 -6.98 -29.40
N GLU A 218 23.91 -6.84 -28.07
CA GLU A 218 23.39 -7.88 -27.19
C GLU A 218 21.98 -8.30 -27.61
N ASN A 219 21.72 -9.61 -27.60
CA ASN A 219 20.44 -10.21 -27.94
C ASN A 219 20.36 -11.61 -27.31
N ALA A 220 19.15 -12.06 -26.98
CA ALA A 220 18.93 -13.34 -26.32
C ALA A 220 19.50 -14.53 -27.11
N SER A 221 19.32 -14.58 -28.45
CA SER A 221 19.79 -15.68 -29.30
C SER A 221 21.31 -15.92 -29.22
N SER A 222 22.13 -14.86 -29.35
CA SER A 222 23.58 -14.97 -29.21
C SER A 222 24.00 -15.45 -27.82
N ILE A 223 23.33 -14.98 -26.77
CA ILE A 223 23.62 -15.37 -25.38
C ILE A 223 23.27 -16.85 -25.16
N SER A 224 22.08 -17.28 -25.60
CA SER A 224 21.64 -18.68 -25.55
C SER A 224 22.59 -19.63 -26.28
N ALA A 225 23.07 -19.27 -27.47
CA ALA A 225 24.01 -20.09 -28.23
C ALA A 225 25.37 -20.25 -27.51
N VAL A 226 25.87 -19.18 -26.89
CA VAL A 226 27.13 -19.21 -26.13
C VAL A 226 26.99 -20.03 -24.84
N ILE A 227 25.91 -19.84 -24.08
CA ILE A 227 25.61 -20.65 -22.87
C ILE A 227 25.66 -22.15 -23.20
N ARG A 228 24.94 -22.57 -24.24
CA ARG A 228 24.87 -23.98 -24.66
C ARG A 228 26.23 -24.53 -25.10
N GLY A 229 27.03 -23.74 -25.81
CA GLY A 229 28.39 -24.11 -26.20
C GLY A 229 29.34 -24.28 -25.00
N LEU A 230 29.26 -23.39 -24.02
CA LEU A 230 30.11 -23.44 -22.82
C LEU A 230 29.73 -24.59 -21.88
N ILE A 231 28.42 -24.83 -21.67
CA ILE A 231 27.91 -25.97 -20.91
C ILE A 231 28.34 -27.29 -21.56
N ALA A 232 28.26 -27.40 -22.89
CA ALA A 232 28.73 -28.60 -23.60
C ALA A 232 30.23 -28.88 -23.35
N CYS A 233 31.06 -27.84 -23.24
CA CYS A 233 32.48 -27.96 -22.85
C CYS A 233 32.71 -28.26 -21.36
N GLY A 234 31.67 -28.20 -20.51
CA GLY A 234 31.80 -28.34 -19.05
C GLY A 234 32.37 -27.12 -18.35
N GLU A 235 32.25 -25.92 -18.95
CA GLU A 235 32.66 -24.66 -18.32
C GLU A 235 31.67 -24.24 -17.23
N ASP A 236 32.20 -23.65 -16.14
CA ASP A 236 31.37 -22.96 -15.16
C ASP A 236 31.07 -21.54 -15.64
N VAL A 237 29.87 -21.35 -16.19
CA VAL A 237 29.38 -20.06 -16.73
C VAL A 237 29.15 -19.00 -15.65
N THR A 238 29.11 -19.37 -14.37
CA THR A 238 29.03 -18.45 -13.22
C THR A 238 30.40 -18.08 -12.65
N SER A 239 31.48 -18.72 -13.13
CA SER A 239 32.83 -18.46 -12.64
C SER A 239 33.30 -17.05 -12.99
N SER A 240 34.19 -16.48 -12.19
CA SER A 240 34.75 -15.13 -12.39
C SER A 240 35.56 -14.93 -13.69
N ALA A 241 35.74 -15.98 -14.50
CA ALA A 241 36.24 -15.88 -15.86
C ALA A 241 35.20 -15.38 -16.88
N TRP A 242 33.91 -15.47 -16.52
CA TRP A 242 32.73 -15.18 -17.35
C TRP A 242 31.78 -14.13 -16.74
N VAL A 243 32.16 -13.50 -15.62
CA VAL A 243 31.40 -12.42 -14.96
C VAL A 243 32.00 -11.06 -15.30
N LYS A 244 31.15 -10.10 -15.68
CA LYS A 244 31.54 -8.73 -16.07
C LYS A 244 30.72 -7.73 -15.26
N ASN A 245 31.38 -6.84 -14.53
CA ASN A 245 30.74 -5.87 -13.61
C ASN A 245 29.69 -6.47 -12.65
N ASN A 246 29.92 -7.70 -12.19
CA ASN A 246 29.01 -8.53 -11.39
C ASN A 246 27.78 -9.11 -12.12
N HIS A 247 27.59 -8.84 -13.42
CA HIS A 247 26.60 -9.51 -14.25
C HIS A 247 27.19 -10.81 -14.84
N THR A 248 26.44 -11.91 -14.73
CA THR A 248 26.69 -13.15 -15.45
C THR A 248 26.03 -13.12 -16.83
N MET A 249 26.36 -14.08 -17.69
CA MET A 249 25.62 -14.27 -18.94
C MET A 249 24.20 -14.81 -18.74
N ILE A 250 23.90 -15.37 -17.55
CA ILE A 250 22.55 -15.83 -17.18
C ILE A 250 21.69 -14.60 -16.91
N ASP A 251 22.14 -13.69 -16.04
CA ASP A 251 21.44 -12.43 -15.77
C ASP A 251 21.22 -11.66 -17.09
N ALA A 252 22.26 -11.57 -17.92
CA ALA A 252 22.20 -10.92 -19.23
C ALA A 252 21.17 -11.54 -20.19
N LEU A 253 20.88 -12.85 -20.10
CA LEU A 253 19.83 -13.49 -20.90
C LEU A 253 18.44 -13.05 -20.42
N PHE A 254 18.23 -13.02 -19.10
CA PHE A 254 16.95 -12.70 -18.48
C PHE A 254 16.56 -11.22 -18.57
N GLU A 255 17.52 -10.32 -18.79
CA GLU A 255 17.21 -8.93 -19.20
C GLU A 255 16.54 -8.83 -20.59
N PHE A 256 16.31 -9.94 -21.31
CA PHE A 256 15.51 -10.00 -22.53
C PHE A 256 14.19 -10.78 -22.36
N GLN A 257 13.91 -11.35 -21.18
CA GLN A 257 12.61 -11.95 -20.88
C GLN A 257 11.55 -10.85 -20.75
N LEU A 258 10.31 -11.19 -21.10
CA LEU A 258 9.13 -10.33 -21.01
C LEU A 258 8.17 -10.88 -19.96
N ASP A 259 7.20 -10.07 -19.57
CA ASP A 259 6.19 -10.40 -18.55
C ASP A 259 5.31 -11.63 -18.93
N ASP A 260 5.26 -12.00 -20.22
CA ASP A 260 4.62 -13.25 -20.71
C ASP A 260 5.55 -14.48 -20.67
N TYR A 261 6.71 -14.35 -20.01
CA TYR A 261 7.83 -15.30 -19.94
C TYR A 261 8.50 -15.62 -21.29
N SER A 262 8.08 -15.00 -22.38
CA SER A 262 8.74 -15.10 -23.67
C SER A 262 9.99 -14.21 -23.71
N PHE A 263 10.81 -14.35 -24.76
CA PHE A 263 12.02 -13.54 -24.91
C PHE A 263 11.91 -12.60 -26.11
N CYS A 264 12.27 -11.34 -25.91
CA CYS A 264 12.45 -10.38 -27.00
C CYS A 264 13.80 -10.59 -27.70
N TRP A 265 13.91 -10.09 -28.94
CA TRP A 265 15.20 -10.11 -29.64
C TRP A 265 16.16 -9.06 -29.07
N LYS A 266 15.66 -7.88 -28.68
CA LYS A 266 16.46 -6.76 -28.17
C LYS A 266 15.68 -5.94 -27.16
N LYS A 267 16.35 -5.42 -26.13
CA LYS A 267 15.76 -4.57 -25.09
C LYS A 267 15.09 -3.29 -25.62
N ASP A 268 15.53 -2.77 -26.76
CA ASP A 268 14.92 -1.60 -27.42
C ASP A 268 13.68 -1.96 -28.26
N THR A 269 13.32 -3.24 -28.34
CA THR A 269 12.12 -3.78 -28.99
C THR A 269 11.52 -4.91 -28.12
N PRO A 270 10.94 -4.59 -26.93
CA PRO A 270 10.47 -5.57 -25.95
C PRO A 270 9.14 -6.22 -26.38
N THR A 271 9.21 -7.03 -27.44
CA THR A 271 8.08 -7.79 -27.99
C THR A 271 8.49 -9.24 -28.23
N THR A 272 7.61 -10.17 -27.89
CA THR A 272 7.75 -11.63 -28.03
C THR A 272 8.40 -12.02 -29.36
N ASN A 273 9.54 -12.69 -29.30
CA ASN A 273 10.26 -13.16 -30.49
C ASN A 273 10.43 -14.69 -30.45
N SER A 274 9.65 -15.41 -31.27
CA SER A 274 9.66 -16.88 -31.33
C SER A 274 11.06 -17.51 -31.49
N LEU A 275 11.99 -16.88 -32.23
CA LEU A 275 13.39 -17.37 -32.34
C LEU A 275 14.14 -17.21 -31.02
N SER A 276 14.02 -16.04 -30.37
CA SER A 276 14.65 -15.78 -29.07
C SER A 276 14.06 -16.67 -27.98
N THR A 277 12.73 -16.81 -27.91
CA THR A 277 12.02 -17.65 -26.92
C THR A 277 12.42 -19.12 -27.02
N ARG A 278 12.41 -19.73 -28.23
CA ARG A 278 12.77 -21.16 -28.36
C ARG A 278 14.26 -21.42 -28.10
N GLN A 279 15.14 -20.46 -28.38
CA GLN A 279 16.57 -20.60 -28.07
C GLN A 279 16.89 -20.38 -26.59
N ALA A 280 16.20 -19.44 -25.95
CA ALA A 280 16.26 -19.25 -24.50
C ALA A 280 15.76 -20.50 -23.76
N LEU A 281 14.59 -21.05 -24.14
CA LEU A 281 14.06 -22.29 -23.57
C LEU A 281 15.09 -23.42 -23.55
N VAL A 282 15.74 -23.70 -24.70
CA VAL A 282 16.75 -24.77 -24.76
C VAL A 282 17.99 -24.43 -23.92
N ALA A 283 18.41 -23.16 -23.86
CA ALA A 283 19.57 -22.75 -23.05
C ALA A 283 19.29 -22.80 -21.54
N ILE A 284 18.08 -22.45 -21.11
CA ILE A 284 17.64 -22.54 -19.71
C ILE A 284 17.50 -24.02 -19.31
N ALA A 285 16.91 -24.86 -20.16
CA ALA A 285 16.86 -26.31 -19.92
C ALA A 285 18.26 -26.93 -19.82
N ASP A 286 19.20 -26.52 -20.69
CA ASP A 286 20.60 -26.96 -20.63
C ASP A 286 21.31 -26.48 -19.35
N LEU A 287 21.00 -25.28 -18.84
CA LEU A 287 21.48 -24.76 -17.54
C LEU A 287 20.95 -25.57 -16.35
N VAL A 288 19.63 -25.78 -16.28
CA VAL A 288 18.99 -26.55 -15.20
C VAL A 288 19.52 -27.99 -15.18
N ALA A 289 19.62 -28.64 -16.35
CA ALA A 289 20.20 -29.97 -16.49
C ALA A 289 21.70 -30.04 -16.11
N ALA A 290 22.45 -28.95 -16.29
CA ALA A 290 23.84 -28.81 -15.84
C ALA A 290 23.98 -28.56 -14.32
N GLY A 291 22.86 -28.40 -13.60
CA GLY A 291 22.83 -28.24 -12.14
C GLY A 291 22.69 -26.80 -11.66
N TYR A 292 22.31 -25.86 -12.54
CA TYR A 292 22.12 -24.45 -12.19
C TYR A 292 20.68 -24.09 -11.77
N GLY A 293 19.77 -25.05 -11.55
CA GLY A 293 18.35 -24.77 -11.20
C GLY A 293 18.17 -23.78 -10.04
N SER A 294 18.96 -23.92 -8.96
CA SER A 294 18.98 -22.99 -7.82
C SER A 294 19.87 -21.76 -8.03
N TYR A 295 20.05 -21.29 -9.27
CA TYR A 295 20.70 -20.02 -9.57
C TYR A 295 19.67 -18.90 -9.55
N GLU A 296 19.96 -17.88 -8.76
CA GLU A 296 19.11 -16.71 -8.55
C GLU A 296 19.37 -15.63 -9.60
N ILE A 297 18.40 -15.40 -10.49
CA ILE A 297 18.49 -14.42 -11.58
C ILE A 297 18.57 -13.00 -10.99
N GLY A 298 19.60 -12.24 -11.37
CA GLY A 298 19.83 -10.88 -10.86
C GLY A 298 20.52 -10.83 -9.49
N GLY A 299 20.73 -11.97 -8.83
CA GLY A 299 21.50 -12.06 -7.60
C GLY A 299 23.00 -11.89 -7.85
N ASN A 300 23.59 -10.75 -7.43
CA ASN A 300 25.04 -10.47 -7.56
C ASN A 300 25.89 -11.68 -7.10
N GLY A 301 26.54 -12.35 -8.06
CA GLY A 301 26.96 -13.75 -7.91
C GLY A 301 27.93 -14.06 -6.77
N THR A 302 27.39 -14.63 -5.68
CA THR A 302 28.00 -15.71 -4.87
C THR A 302 26.88 -16.49 -4.18
N GLY A 303 26.69 -17.76 -4.52
CA GLY A 303 25.49 -18.51 -4.13
C GLY A 303 25.34 -18.83 -2.64
N GLY A 304 24.08 -19.01 -2.20
CA GLY A 304 23.76 -19.69 -0.95
C GLY A 304 22.69 -19.04 -0.05
N GLY A 305 21.45 -18.91 -0.54
CA GLY A 305 20.24 -19.08 0.29
C GLY A 305 19.36 -17.85 0.57
N GLY A 306 18.16 -17.87 -0.02
CA GLY A 306 16.88 -17.54 0.63
C GLY A 306 16.23 -16.18 0.34
N GLU A 307 15.05 -16.25 -0.29
CA GLU A 307 13.83 -15.41 -0.11
C GLU A 307 13.85 -13.95 -0.62
N GLU A 308 13.03 -13.52 -1.61
CA GLU A 308 11.55 -13.68 -1.91
C GLU A 308 10.70 -12.62 -1.13
N PRO A 309 9.63 -11.93 -1.66
CA PRO A 309 8.88 -12.09 -2.93
C PRO A 309 8.74 -10.88 -3.92
N SER A 310 8.28 -11.12 -5.16
CA SER A 310 7.74 -10.19 -6.20
C SER A 310 6.32 -10.61 -6.63
N ASP A 311 5.47 -9.64 -7.00
CA ASP A 311 3.99 -9.60 -6.90
C ASP A 311 3.19 -10.92 -6.76
N GLU A 312 3.41 -11.55 -5.60
CA GLU A 312 2.53 -12.46 -4.85
C GLU A 312 1.11 -11.89 -4.71
N ILE A 313 0.09 -12.67 -5.07
CA ILE A 313 -1.32 -12.35 -4.80
C ILE A 313 -1.81 -13.07 -3.55
N HIS A 314 -2.46 -12.31 -2.67
CA HIS A 314 -2.91 -12.73 -1.36
C HIS A 314 -4.43 -12.97 -1.41
N VAL A 315 -4.84 -14.23 -1.45
CA VAL A 315 -6.27 -14.60 -1.45
C VAL A 315 -6.68 -15.22 -0.13
N THR A 316 -7.98 -15.35 0.11
CA THR A 316 -8.49 -16.08 1.27
C THR A 316 -9.51 -17.14 0.88
N ILE A 317 -9.31 -18.39 1.28
CA ILE A 317 -10.22 -19.50 1.00
C ILE A 317 -10.82 -20.06 2.29
N ARG A 318 -12.15 -20.25 2.30
CA ARG A 318 -12.89 -21.03 3.31
C ARG A 318 -13.68 -22.15 2.65
N VAL A 319 -13.84 -23.31 3.31
CA VAL A 319 -14.65 -24.43 2.83
C VAL A 319 -15.72 -24.82 3.87
N GLU A 320 -17.00 -24.77 3.48
CA GLU A 320 -18.15 -25.09 4.34
C GLU A 320 -18.84 -26.40 3.93
N GLY A 321 -19.10 -27.28 4.90
CA GLY A 321 -19.65 -28.62 4.68
C GLY A 321 -21.05 -28.87 5.23
N LEU A 322 -21.29 -30.12 5.65
CA LEU A 322 -22.50 -30.56 6.34
C LEU A 322 -22.45 -30.17 7.83
N GLU A 323 -23.58 -30.19 8.54
CA GLU A 323 -23.65 -29.93 9.99
C GLU A 323 -22.70 -30.85 10.80
N GLU A 324 -22.48 -32.08 10.34
CA GLU A 324 -21.59 -33.06 10.97
C GLU A 324 -20.09 -32.80 10.74
N THR A 325 -19.73 -32.09 9.66
CA THR A 325 -18.34 -31.66 9.39
C THR A 325 -18.06 -30.22 9.82
N GLY A 326 -19.10 -29.38 9.86
CA GLY A 326 -18.98 -27.93 10.02
C GLY A 326 -18.16 -27.30 8.89
N THR A 327 -17.42 -26.25 9.26
CA THR A 327 -16.37 -25.65 8.43
C THR A 327 -15.22 -26.63 8.29
N ILE A 328 -14.95 -27.06 7.05
CA ILE A 328 -13.94 -28.06 6.72
C ILE A 328 -12.55 -27.45 6.67
N LEU A 329 -12.45 -26.25 6.08
CA LEU A 329 -11.27 -25.40 6.07
C LEU A 329 -11.71 -24.03 6.56
N GLU A 330 -11.16 -23.55 7.67
CA GLU A 330 -11.35 -22.18 8.16
C GLU A 330 -10.82 -21.16 7.14
N LYS A 331 -11.09 -19.86 7.31
CA LYS A 331 -10.62 -18.84 6.36
C LYS A 331 -9.08 -18.74 6.38
N THR A 332 -8.45 -19.42 5.42
CA THR A 332 -6.99 -19.51 5.27
C THR A 332 -6.53 -18.47 4.25
N ALA A 333 -5.56 -17.64 4.63
CA ALA A 333 -4.83 -16.80 3.68
C ALA A 333 -3.90 -17.70 2.86
N LEU A 334 -3.84 -17.46 1.55
CA LEU A 334 -2.99 -18.17 0.63
C LEU A 334 -2.24 -17.16 -0.21
N ASP A 335 -0.94 -17.32 -0.14
CA ASP A 335 0.02 -16.62 -0.95
C ASP A 335 0.16 -17.41 -2.26
N LEU A 336 -0.17 -16.78 -3.39
CA LEU A 336 -0.28 -17.42 -4.69
C LEU A 336 0.47 -16.58 -5.74
N ALA A 337 0.93 -17.22 -6.82
CA ALA A 337 1.39 -16.48 -7.99
C ALA A 337 0.21 -15.74 -8.65
N GLY A 338 0.44 -14.54 -9.16
CA GLY A 338 -0.54 -13.81 -9.97
C GLY A 338 -1.09 -14.67 -11.11
N GLY A 339 -2.41 -14.67 -11.31
CA GLY A 339 -3.08 -15.52 -12.30
C GLY A 339 -3.43 -16.95 -11.83
N SER A 340 -3.19 -17.28 -10.55
CA SER A 340 -3.62 -18.56 -9.96
C SER A 340 -5.15 -18.73 -10.01
N LYS A 341 -5.63 -19.94 -10.31
CA LYS A 341 -7.07 -20.24 -10.40
C LYS A 341 -7.67 -20.82 -9.13
N LEU A 342 -8.99 -20.70 -9.01
CA LEU A 342 -9.78 -21.18 -7.88
C LEU A 342 -9.48 -22.63 -7.48
N PHE A 343 -9.41 -23.57 -8.42
CA PHE A 343 -9.22 -24.99 -8.08
C PHE A 343 -7.81 -25.32 -7.63
N ASP A 344 -6.80 -24.66 -8.20
CA ASP A 344 -5.40 -24.82 -7.80
C ASP A 344 -5.18 -24.22 -6.41
N ALA A 345 -5.73 -23.02 -6.18
CA ALA A 345 -5.75 -22.37 -4.87
C ALA A 345 -6.50 -23.23 -3.81
N LEU A 346 -7.70 -23.72 -4.13
CA LEU A 346 -8.47 -24.60 -3.25
C LEU A 346 -7.71 -25.89 -2.93
N LYS A 347 -7.03 -26.47 -3.92
CA LYS A 347 -6.22 -27.67 -3.73
C LYS A 347 -5.02 -27.39 -2.82
N LYS A 348 -4.26 -26.32 -3.07
CA LYS A 348 -3.13 -25.88 -2.23
C LYS A 348 -3.59 -25.71 -0.78
N ALA A 349 -4.70 -25.00 -0.56
CA ALA A 349 -5.26 -24.74 0.77
C ALA A 349 -5.62 -26.02 1.56
N LEU A 350 -6.18 -27.01 0.87
CA LEU A 350 -6.58 -28.28 1.48
C LEU A 350 -5.37 -29.20 1.72
N ASP A 351 -4.40 -29.22 0.80
CA ASP A 351 -3.15 -29.98 0.96
C ASP A 351 -2.31 -29.45 2.13
N GLU A 352 -2.15 -28.13 2.25
CA GLU A 352 -1.45 -27.45 3.36
C GLU A 352 -2.14 -27.68 4.71
N ALA A 353 -3.47 -27.67 4.73
CA ALA A 353 -4.26 -28.02 5.91
C ALA A 353 -4.25 -29.53 6.24
N GLY A 354 -3.69 -30.37 5.37
CA GLY A 354 -3.66 -31.83 5.52
C GLY A 354 -5.04 -32.49 5.39
N ILE A 355 -5.96 -31.87 4.66
CA ILE A 355 -7.34 -32.33 4.47
C ILE A 355 -7.39 -33.25 3.24
N GLU A 356 -7.87 -34.48 3.43
CA GLU A 356 -8.01 -35.45 2.33
C GLU A 356 -8.94 -34.91 1.24
N ASN A 357 -8.37 -34.70 0.05
CA ASN A 357 -9.05 -34.16 -1.11
C ASN A 357 -8.68 -34.95 -2.38
N HIS A 358 -9.61 -34.95 -3.33
CA HIS A 358 -9.34 -35.22 -4.73
C HIS A 358 -9.96 -34.07 -5.51
N ILE A 359 -9.12 -33.18 -6.02
CA ILE A 359 -9.50 -32.08 -6.91
C ILE A 359 -8.79 -32.32 -8.24
N ASN A 360 -9.55 -32.37 -9.32
CA ASN A 360 -9.00 -32.34 -10.66
C ASN A 360 -9.05 -30.88 -11.17
N PRO A 361 -7.92 -30.15 -11.24
CA PRO A 361 -7.92 -28.75 -11.70
C PRO A 361 -8.24 -28.60 -13.20
N SER A 362 -8.18 -29.70 -13.97
CA SER A 362 -8.40 -29.71 -15.43
C SER A 362 -9.87 -29.83 -15.87
N VAL A 363 -10.86 -29.72 -14.97
CA VAL A 363 -12.29 -29.83 -15.33
C VAL A 363 -13.05 -28.51 -15.22
N ASP A 364 -13.92 -28.25 -16.20
CA ASP A 364 -14.78 -27.05 -16.26
C ASP A 364 -16.07 -27.19 -15.43
N TRP A 365 -16.12 -27.98 -14.35
CA TRP A 365 -17.34 -28.14 -13.54
C TRP A 365 -17.12 -28.73 -12.13
N LEU A 366 -17.81 -28.17 -11.13
CA LEU A 366 -17.82 -28.68 -9.76
C LEU A 366 -18.83 -29.82 -9.56
N ASN A 367 -18.49 -31.04 -9.99
CA ASN A 367 -19.24 -32.23 -9.59
C ASN A 367 -18.56 -33.00 -8.46
N THR A 368 -19.36 -33.65 -7.62
CA THR A 368 -18.89 -34.58 -6.58
C THR A 368 -18.13 -35.80 -7.11
N GLY A 369 -18.16 -36.05 -8.42
CA GLY A 369 -17.34 -37.08 -9.07
C GLY A 369 -15.90 -36.65 -9.36
N ASP A 370 -15.64 -35.34 -9.49
CA ASP A 370 -14.31 -34.79 -9.83
C ASP A 370 -13.68 -34.03 -8.64
N ILE A 371 -14.51 -33.53 -7.72
CA ILE A 371 -14.11 -32.84 -6.48
C ILE A 371 -14.70 -33.56 -5.25
N THR A 372 -13.83 -34.18 -4.45
CA THR A 372 -14.15 -34.69 -3.11
C THR A 372 -13.28 -34.01 -2.06
N ILE A 373 -13.88 -33.61 -0.94
CA ILE A 373 -13.19 -32.90 0.16
C ILE A 373 -13.72 -33.45 1.48
N ASN A 374 -12.90 -34.20 2.23
CA ASN A 374 -13.18 -34.67 3.59
C ASN A 374 -14.51 -35.45 3.77
N THR A 375 -14.89 -36.29 2.80
CA THR A 375 -16.17 -37.01 2.81
C THR A 375 -16.02 -38.49 3.20
N GLU A 376 -16.26 -38.85 4.47
CA GLU A 376 -16.50 -40.26 4.87
C GLU A 376 -17.85 -40.81 4.36
N ARG A 377 -18.73 -39.92 3.87
CA ARG A 377 -20.11 -40.21 3.43
C ARG A 377 -20.15 -40.31 1.90
N ASP A 378 -20.79 -41.36 1.40
CA ASP A 378 -21.10 -41.56 -0.04
C ASP A 378 -22.07 -40.45 -0.50
N LEU A 379 -21.52 -39.35 -1.02
CA LEU A 379 -22.29 -38.28 -1.63
C LEU A 379 -22.81 -38.78 -2.99
N SER A 380 -24.11 -39.06 -3.05
CA SER A 380 -24.77 -39.42 -4.30
C SER A 380 -24.66 -38.28 -5.32
N HIS A 381 -24.93 -38.61 -6.59
CA HIS A 381 -25.02 -37.70 -7.75
C HIS A 381 -25.98 -36.48 -7.58
N ASP A 382 -26.59 -36.31 -6.41
CA ASP A 382 -27.48 -35.21 -6.06
C ASP A 382 -26.77 -34.08 -5.27
N PHE A 383 -25.48 -34.23 -4.95
CA PHE A 383 -24.66 -33.18 -4.31
C PHE A 383 -23.63 -32.60 -5.30
N TYR A 384 -23.33 -31.32 -5.16
CA TYR A 384 -22.32 -30.61 -5.95
C TYR A 384 -21.69 -29.49 -5.12
N TRP A 385 -20.45 -29.14 -5.43
CA TRP A 385 -19.77 -28.01 -4.79
C TRP A 385 -20.12 -26.72 -5.51
N MET A 386 -20.27 -25.64 -4.75
CA MET A 386 -20.45 -24.28 -5.25
C MET A 386 -19.39 -23.38 -4.60
N TYR A 387 -19.23 -22.18 -5.13
CA TYR A 387 -18.37 -21.19 -4.52
C TYR A 387 -18.92 -19.77 -4.73
N SER A 388 -18.31 -18.82 -4.04
CA SER A 388 -18.45 -17.38 -4.26
C SER A 388 -17.07 -16.73 -4.26
N VAL A 389 -16.82 -15.76 -5.13
CA VAL A 389 -15.63 -14.89 -5.10
C VAL A 389 -16.10 -13.48 -4.75
N ASN A 390 -15.42 -12.82 -3.81
CA ASN A 390 -15.73 -11.47 -3.34
C ASN A 390 -17.22 -11.26 -3.04
N ASP A 391 -17.78 -12.23 -2.31
CA ASP A 391 -19.15 -12.13 -1.81
C ASP A 391 -20.19 -12.14 -2.97
N GLN A 392 -19.79 -12.57 -4.18
CA GLN A 392 -20.63 -12.76 -5.36
C GLN A 392 -20.65 -14.23 -5.80
N LEU A 393 -21.80 -14.68 -6.30
CA LEU A 393 -21.86 -15.93 -7.07
C LEU A 393 -21.35 -15.63 -8.47
N ASP A 394 -20.26 -16.29 -8.86
CA ASP A 394 -19.64 -16.16 -10.18
C ASP A 394 -20.18 -17.25 -11.14
N THR A 395 -20.10 -16.96 -12.43
CA THR A 395 -20.54 -17.81 -13.54
C THR A 395 -19.40 -18.54 -14.24
N ASP A 396 -18.14 -18.15 -14.04
CA ASP A 396 -17.00 -18.93 -14.55
C ASP A 396 -16.89 -20.25 -13.77
N THR A 397 -16.48 -21.33 -14.42
CA THR A 397 -16.42 -22.64 -13.75
C THR A 397 -15.15 -22.85 -12.93
N ASN A 398 -14.06 -22.15 -13.26
CA ASN A 398 -12.80 -22.14 -12.50
C ASN A 398 -12.09 -20.78 -12.71
N PRO A 399 -12.55 -19.70 -12.05
CA PRO A 399 -12.05 -18.35 -12.29
C PRO A 399 -10.58 -18.19 -11.89
N GLU A 400 -9.92 -17.27 -12.58
CA GLU A 400 -8.64 -16.68 -12.19
C GLU A 400 -8.85 -15.77 -10.98
N LEU A 401 -7.96 -15.87 -9.99
CA LEU A 401 -8.01 -15.11 -8.76
C LEU A 401 -7.10 -13.88 -8.84
N ASN A 402 -7.50 -12.83 -8.12
CA ASN A 402 -6.86 -11.52 -8.07
C ASN A 402 -6.37 -11.24 -6.64
N GLU A 403 -5.45 -10.27 -6.50
CA GLU A 403 -5.02 -9.74 -5.21
C GLU A 403 -6.24 -9.35 -4.33
N GLY A 404 -6.26 -9.86 -3.10
CA GLY A 404 -7.33 -9.63 -2.14
C GLY A 404 -8.60 -10.48 -2.31
N ASP A 405 -8.67 -11.39 -3.29
CA ASP A 405 -9.88 -12.18 -3.54
C ASP A 405 -10.28 -13.04 -2.33
N SER A 406 -11.57 -13.00 -1.99
CA SER A 406 -12.13 -13.76 -0.87
C SER A 406 -13.14 -14.81 -1.34
N ILE A 407 -12.76 -16.06 -1.18
CA ILE A 407 -13.43 -17.25 -1.71
C ILE A 407 -14.10 -18.01 -0.57
N THR A 408 -15.37 -18.37 -0.77
CA THR A 408 -16.05 -19.38 0.06
C THR A 408 -16.53 -20.51 -0.84
N VAL A 409 -16.00 -21.71 -0.66
CA VAL A 409 -16.46 -22.95 -1.31
C VAL A 409 -17.43 -23.64 -0.36
N TYR A 410 -18.56 -24.13 -0.85
CA TYR A 410 -19.60 -24.72 -0.01
C TYR A 410 -20.36 -25.85 -0.71
N LEU A 411 -20.80 -26.84 0.05
CA LEU A 411 -21.57 -27.96 -0.47
C LEU A 411 -23.05 -27.56 -0.71
N SER A 412 -23.61 -27.96 -1.85
CA SER A 412 -25.01 -27.72 -2.21
C SER A 412 -25.71 -29.00 -2.70
N TYR A 413 -27.04 -28.97 -2.70
CA TYR A 413 -27.90 -30.12 -3.04
C TYR A 413 -28.81 -29.80 -4.24
N TYR A 414 -28.93 -30.76 -5.17
CA TYR A 414 -29.53 -30.61 -6.50
C TYR A 414 -31.05 -30.37 -6.50
N SER A 415 -31.75 -30.55 -5.37
CA SER A 415 -33.18 -30.25 -5.26
C SER A 415 -33.44 -28.76 -5.06
N THR A 416 -34.32 -28.17 -5.88
CA THR A 416 -34.74 -26.75 -5.77
C THR A 416 -35.30 -26.37 -4.39
N ASP A 417 -35.82 -27.35 -3.64
CA ASP A 417 -36.42 -27.13 -2.32
C ASP A 417 -35.39 -27.20 -1.18
N LEU A 418 -34.14 -27.61 -1.48
CA LEU A 418 -33.03 -27.82 -0.53
C LEU A 418 -31.69 -27.26 -1.05
N ALA A 419 -31.70 -26.45 -2.12
CA ALA A 419 -30.50 -25.82 -2.65
C ALA A 419 -29.94 -24.82 -1.63
N THR A 420 -28.65 -24.91 -1.36
CA THR A 420 -27.98 -24.08 -0.35
C THR A 420 -27.85 -22.64 -0.86
N ALA A 421 -28.41 -21.67 -0.14
CA ALA A 421 -28.27 -20.27 -0.49
C ALA A 421 -27.01 -19.67 0.18
N TYR A 422 -26.17 -19.03 -0.63
CA TYR A 422 -25.04 -18.23 -0.15
C TYR A 422 -25.54 -17.05 0.68
N ALA A 423 -24.79 -16.67 1.71
CA ALA A 423 -25.27 -15.72 2.71
C ALA A 423 -24.21 -14.79 3.28
N LYS A 424 -24.67 -13.60 3.66
CA LYS A 424 -23.86 -12.48 4.14
C LYS A 424 -24.33 -12.03 5.52
N LEU A 425 -23.39 -11.67 6.39
CA LEU A 425 -23.66 -11.06 7.69
C LEU A 425 -23.25 -9.58 7.67
N ASN A 426 -24.21 -8.70 7.87
CA ASN A 426 -23.96 -7.28 8.12
C ASN A 426 -24.23 -6.96 9.59
N LEU A 427 -23.27 -6.28 10.23
CA LEU A 427 -23.42 -5.67 11.55
C LEU A 427 -23.65 -4.16 11.37
N ASN A 428 -24.46 -3.55 12.22
CA ASN A 428 -24.59 -2.09 12.27
C ASN A 428 -23.35 -1.40 12.87
N THR A 429 -22.56 -2.12 13.66
CA THR A 429 -21.25 -1.70 14.17
C THR A 429 -20.40 -2.92 14.56
N GLU A 430 -19.08 -2.79 14.42
CA GLU A 430 -18.07 -3.77 14.86
C GLU A 430 -17.29 -3.28 16.10
N GLU A 431 -17.40 -1.98 16.43
CA GLU A 431 -17.01 -1.41 17.71
C GLU A 431 -18.28 -1.05 18.49
N ALA A 432 -18.40 -1.50 19.73
CA ALA A 432 -19.55 -1.20 20.56
C ALA A 432 -19.12 -0.86 21.99
N LYS A 433 -19.91 -0.02 22.67
CA LYS A 433 -19.79 0.17 24.12
C LYS A 433 -20.95 -0.51 24.84
N LYS A 434 -20.81 -0.66 26.16
CA LYS A 434 -21.87 -1.21 27.00
C LYS A 434 -23.17 -0.40 26.85
N GLY A 435 -24.29 -1.11 26.69
CA GLY A 435 -25.61 -0.53 26.46
C GLY A 435 -25.95 -0.31 24.98
N ASP A 436 -24.97 -0.34 24.08
CA ASP A 436 -25.25 -0.31 22.64
C ASP A 436 -25.99 -1.57 22.20
N THR A 437 -26.80 -1.43 21.15
CA THR A 437 -27.49 -2.56 20.52
C THR A 437 -26.87 -2.84 19.16
N VAL A 438 -26.17 -3.97 19.08
CA VAL A 438 -25.64 -4.49 17.82
C VAL A 438 -26.75 -5.25 17.11
N VAL A 439 -27.01 -4.90 15.85
CA VAL A 439 -27.99 -5.54 14.99
C VAL A 439 -27.24 -6.34 13.93
N ALA A 440 -27.30 -7.66 14.08
CA ALA A 440 -26.84 -8.61 13.07
C ALA A 440 -27.96 -8.85 12.07
N THR A 441 -27.73 -8.51 10.79
CA THR A 441 -28.65 -8.78 9.68
C THR A 441 -28.03 -9.82 8.76
N VAL A 442 -28.69 -10.97 8.61
CA VAL A 442 -28.30 -12.00 7.64
C VAL A 442 -29.10 -11.85 6.37
N TYR A 443 -28.40 -11.84 5.24
CA TYR A 443 -28.97 -11.88 3.90
C TYR A 443 -28.63 -13.22 3.23
N GLN A 444 -29.52 -13.70 2.37
CA GLN A 444 -29.31 -14.86 1.51
C GLN A 444 -29.45 -14.45 0.05
N SER A 445 -28.77 -15.17 -0.85
CA SER A 445 -29.00 -15.04 -2.28
C SER A 445 -30.42 -15.48 -2.67
N ASP A 446 -30.99 -14.83 -3.68
CA ASP A 446 -32.32 -15.14 -4.23
C ASP A 446 -32.32 -16.26 -5.29
N GLY A 447 -31.14 -16.81 -5.60
CA GLY A 447 -30.93 -17.79 -6.67
C GLY A 447 -30.98 -17.18 -8.09
N GLY A 448 -31.01 -15.86 -8.21
CA GLY A 448 -30.93 -15.13 -9.47
C GLY A 448 -29.50 -15.06 -10.02
N TRP A 449 -29.39 -14.65 -11.29
CA TRP A 449 -28.12 -14.40 -11.97
C TRP A 449 -28.21 -13.07 -12.76
N PRO A 450 -27.49 -12.01 -12.34
CA PRO A 450 -26.70 -11.92 -11.11
C PRO A 450 -27.58 -12.05 -9.85
N ALA A 451 -27.00 -12.57 -8.76
CA ALA A 451 -27.72 -12.82 -7.52
C ALA A 451 -28.12 -11.51 -6.83
N SER A 452 -29.38 -11.41 -6.42
CA SER A 452 -29.82 -10.37 -5.49
C SER A 452 -29.86 -10.91 -4.07
N TYR A 453 -29.58 -10.04 -3.09
CA TYR A 453 -29.57 -10.41 -1.68
C TYR A 453 -30.86 -9.98 -1.00
N ILE A 454 -31.54 -10.94 -0.38
CA ILE A 454 -32.79 -10.73 0.38
C ILE A 454 -32.58 -11.12 1.85
N PRO A 455 -33.32 -10.52 2.80
CA PRO A 455 -33.20 -10.90 4.21
C PRO A 455 -33.50 -12.39 4.44
N ALA A 456 -32.73 -13.03 5.33
CA ALA A 456 -32.80 -14.47 5.58
C ALA A 456 -33.49 -14.77 6.93
N PRO A 457 -34.79 -15.11 6.95
CA PRO A 457 -35.51 -15.35 8.20
C PRO A 457 -35.27 -16.76 8.78
N GLY A 458 -35.27 -16.85 10.11
CA GLY A 458 -35.08 -18.11 10.82
C GLY A 458 -33.69 -18.72 10.65
N VAL A 459 -32.65 -17.90 10.52
CA VAL A 459 -31.22 -18.30 10.54
C VAL A 459 -30.72 -18.29 11.97
N THR A 460 -29.89 -19.24 12.34
CA THR A 460 -29.24 -19.28 13.66
C THR A 460 -28.06 -18.31 13.66
N VAL A 461 -28.05 -17.34 14.57
CA VAL A 461 -26.95 -16.38 14.72
C VAL A 461 -26.27 -16.61 16.06
N HIS A 462 -24.98 -16.94 16.01
CA HIS A 462 -24.12 -17.01 17.18
C HIS A 462 -23.55 -15.62 17.46
N PHE A 463 -23.52 -15.21 18.73
CA PHE A 463 -22.98 -13.93 19.18
C PHE A 463 -22.19 -14.15 20.48
N GLY A 464 -20.89 -14.40 20.35
CA GLY A 464 -20.08 -14.99 21.40
C GLY A 464 -20.63 -16.35 21.81
N ASN A 465 -20.85 -16.55 23.12
CA ASN A 465 -21.43 -17.79 23.66
C ASN A 465 -22.97 -17.86 23.60
N ASN A 466 -23.64 -16.84 23.05
CA ASN A 466 -25.10 -16.76 22.97
C ASN A 466 -25.59 -17.12 21.56
N VAL A 467 -26.76 -17.74 21.47
CA VAL A 467 -27.36 -18.16 20.19
C VAL A 467 -28.75 -17.55 20.06
N TYR A 468 -29.02 -16.99 18.89
CA TYR A 468 -30.24 -16.28 18.53
C TYR A 468 -30.80 -16.82 17.20
N THR A 469 -31.99 -16.34 16.82
CA THR A 469 -32.62 -16.69 15.54
C THR A 469 -33.15 -15.43 14.87
N THR A 470 -32.88 -15.24 13.58
CA THR A 470 -33.31 -14.05 12.84
C THR A 470 -34.83 -13.95 12.70
N ASP A 471 -35.33 -12.72 12.74
CA ASP A 471 -36.74 -12.40 12.50
C ASP A 471 -37.11 -12.42 10.99
N GLU A 472 -38.35 -12.02 10.67
CA GLU A 472 -38.85 -11.92 9.28
C GLU A 472 -38.04 -10.94 8.39
N ASN A 473 -37.24 -10.06 9.00
CA ASN A 473 -36.35 -9.11 8.31
C ASN A 473 -34.88 -9.58 8.32
N GLY A 474 -34.62 -10.84 8.67
CA GLY A 474 -33.27 -11.38 8.76
C GLY A 474 -32.45 -10.83 9.94
N GLN A 475 -33.08 -10.24 10.95
CA GLN A 475 -32.39 -9.48 12.01
C GLN A 475 -32.37 -10.16 13.38
N VAL A 476 -31.26 -9.99 14.09
CA VAL A 476 -31.09 -10.21 15.53
C VAL A 476 -30.52 -8.94 16.15
N ALA A 477 -31.13 -8.46 17.24
CA ALA A 477 -30.65 -7.32 18.01
C ALA A 477 -30.11 -7.80 19.39
N VAL A 478 -28.84 -7.54 19.67
CA VAL A 478 -28.14 -7.91 20.90
C VAL A 478 -27.65 -6.66 21.61
N THR A 479 -28.07 -6.44 22.86
CA THR A 479 -27.59 -5.32 23.69
C THR A 479 -26.34 -5.73 24.47
N ILE A 480 -25.22 -5.04 24.24
CA ILE A 480 -23.93 -5.30 24.87
C ILE A 480 -23.98 -5.01 26.37
N GLN A 481 -23.42 -5.91 27.20
CA GLN A 481 -23.41 -5.79 28.66
C GLN A 481 -22.00 -5.82 29.29
N GLU A 482 -21.04 -6.50 28.66
CA GLU A 482 -19.72 -6.76 29.21
C GLU A 482 -18.62 -6.40 28.19
N ALA A 483 -17.38 -6.26 28.66
CA ALA A 483 -16.24 -5.99 27.81
C ALA A 483 -15.76 -7.27 27.10
N GLY A 484 -14.99 -7.10 26.03
CA GLY A 484 -14.31 -8.18 25.34
C GLY A 484 -14.67 -8.28 23.86
N THR A 485 -14.35 -9.44 23.30
CA THR A 485 -14.36 -9.70 21.86
C THR A 485 -15.41 -10.77 21.56
N TYR A 486 -16.49 -10.41 20.87
CA TYR A 486 -17.59 -11.29 20.52
C TYR A 486 -17.47 -11.70 19.05
N GLN A 487 -17.34 -13.00 18.80
CA GLN A 487 -17.40 -13.54 17.44
C GLN A 487 -18.86 -13.73 17.03
N VAL A 488 -19.21 -13.29 15.83
CA VAL A 488 -20.60 -13.27 15.32
C VAL A 488 -20.66 -13.90 13.93
N TYR A 489 -21.50 -14.91 13.76
CA TYR A 489 -21.75 -15.57 12.47
C TYR A 489 -23.18 -16.14 12.40
N GLY A 490 -23.72 -16.28 11.18
CA GLY A 490 -25.01 -16.89 10.92
C GLY A 490 -24.88 -18.21 10.15
N GLU A 491 -25.72 -19.19 10.46
CA GLU A 491 -25.79 -20.48 9.75
C GLU A 491 -27.18 -21.11 9.83
N LYS A 492 -27.50 -22.05 8.93
CA LYS A 492 -28.74 -22.83 9.01
C LYS A 492 -28.61 -24.16 8.28
N TYR A 493 -28.88 -25.25 9.00
CA TYR A 493 -28.95 -26.59 8.44
C TYR A 493 -30.41 -27.10 8.43
N SER A 494 -30.64 -28.11 7.60
CA SER A 494 -31.88 -28.90 7.54
C SER A 494 -31.85 -30.04 8.55
N ASP A 495 -33.00 -30.69 8.79
CA ASP A 495 -33.12 -31.85 9.70
C ASP A 495 -32.18 -33.04 9.33
N ASP A 496 -31.71 -33.10 8.08
CA ASP A 496 -30.78 -34.13 7.56
C ASP A 496 -29.30 -33.67 7.55
N GLY A 497 -28.98 -32.52 8.16
CA GLY A 497 -27.64 -31.95 8.28
C GLY A 497 -27.09 -31.25 7.03
N ILE A 498 -27.91 -31.09 5.98
CA ILE A 498 -27.52 -30.36 4.74
C ILE A 498 -27.63 -28.85 5.01
N PRO A 499 -26.63 -28.02 4.65
CA PRO A 499 -26.71 -26.58 4.78
C PRO A 499 -27.83 -26.01 3.90
N VAL A 500 -28.71 -25.23 4.51
CA VAL A 500 -29.76 -24.45 3.83
C VAL A 500 -29.26 -23.03 3.56
N ILE A 501 -28.44 -22.52 4.49
CA ILE A 501 -27.77 -21.21 4.43
C ILE A 501 -26.29 -21.48 4.71
N VAL A 502 -25.42 -21.03 3.80
CA VAL A 502 -23.96 -21.11 3.99
C VAL A 502 -23.59 -20.35 5.26
N LYS A 503 -22.71 -20.93 6.09
CA LYS A 503 -22.19 -20.24 7.28
C LYS A 503 -21.46 -18.96 6.85
N THR A 504 -21.92 -17.82 7.36
CA THR A 504 -21.41 -16.51 6.98
C THR A 504 -19.98 -16.30 7.48
N ASP A 505 -19.24 -15.37 6.87
CA ASP A 505 -17.99 -14.86 7.44
C ASP A 505 -18.19 -14.44 8.90
N GLN A 506 -17.23 -14.83 9.73
CA GLN A 506 -17.24 -14.54 11.16
C GLN A 506 -16.76 -13.11 11.39
N LYS A 507 -17.65 -12.25 11.88
CA LYS A 507 -17.33 -10.86 12.23
C LYS A 507 -17.03 -10.72 13.71
N THR A 508 -16.13 -9.82 14.05
CA THR A 508 -15.77 -9.51 15.42
C THR A 508 -16.48 -8.23 15.88
N VAL A 509 -17.14 -8.29 17.04
CA VAL A 509 -17.57 -7.09 17.77
C VAL A 509 -16.64 -6.89 18.96
N THR A 510 -15.94 -5.76 19.01
CA THR A 510 -15.03 -5.41 20.10
C THR A 510 -15.66 -4.40 21.04
N VAL A 511 -15.54 -4.67 22.34
CA VAL A 511 -15.98 -3.80 23.44
C VAL A 511 -14.77 -3.57 24.33
N GLU A 512 -14.16 -2.40 24.21
CA GLU A 512 -12.94 -2.06 24.94
C GLU A 512 -13.10 -2.10 26.46
N GLU A 513 -12.01 -2.38 27.17
CA GLU A 513 -11.91 -2.13 28.61
C GLU A 513 -11.34 -0.74 28.85
N ILE A 514 -11.93 0.01 29.76
CA ILE A 514 -11.36 1.23 30.34
C ILE A 514 -10.89 0.98 31.77
N ASN A 515 -9.77 1.60 32.16
CA ASN A 515 -9.22 1.57 33.51
C ASN A 515 -9.82 2.73 34.31
N VAL A 516 -10.43 2.41 35.44
CA VAL A 516 -10.96 3.39 36.40
C VAL A 516 -10.47 3.07 37.81
N THR A 517 -10.51 4.04 38.71
CA THR A 517 -10.26 3.81 40.15
C THR A 517 -11.50 4.13 40.97
N VAL A 518 -11.84 3.27 41.93
CA VAL A 518 -12.97 3.47 42.86
C VAL A 518 -12.47 3.43 44.29
N ARG A 519 -12.90 4.39 45.12
CA ARG A 519 -12.83 4.30 46.59
C ARG A 519 -14.19 4.57 47.24
N VAL A 520 -14.44 3.98 48.41
CA VAL A 520 -15.70 4.14 49.16
C VAL A 520 -15.41 4.49 50.62
N GLU A 521 -15.97 5.62 51.08
CA GLU A 521 -15.71 6.21 52.40
C GLU A 521 -16.98 6.20 53.27
N GLY A 522 -16.88 5.63 54.48
CA GLY A 522 -18.01 5.41 55.37
C GLY A 522 -18.08 6.34 56.60
N LEU A 523 -18.73 5.85 57.64
CA LEU A 523 -18.75 6.49 58.97
C LEU A 523 -17.43 6.29 59.69
N LYS A 524 -17.18 7.06 60.76
CA LYS A 524 -15.97 6.91 61.61
C LYS A 524 -15.72 5.49 62.14
N GLU A 525 -16.78 4.72 62.33
CA GLU A 525 -16.73 3.34 62.85
C GLU A 525 -16.33 2.33 61.78
N THR A 526 -16.61 2.60 60.51
CA THR A 526 -16.23 1.76 59.35
C THR A 526 -14.93 2.23 58.70
N GLY A 527 -14.63 3.53 58.75
CA GLY A 527 -13.56 4.17 57.99
C GLY A 527 -13.79 4.07 56.48
N THR A 528 -12.69 4.03 55.74
CA THR A 528 -12.65 3.64 54.32
C THR A 528 -13.15 2.21 54.16
N ILE A 529 -14.28 2.05 53.47
CA ILE A 529 -14.93 0.76 53.22
C ILE A 529 -14.23 0.02 52.06
N LEU A 530 -13.80 0.79 51.05
CA LEU A 530 -13.00 0.29 49.93
C LEU A 530 -11.87 1.30 49.67
N GLU A 531 -10.62 0.87 49.88
CA GLU A 531 -9.41 1.62 49.51
C GLU A 531 -9.37 1.86 47.99
N LYS A 532 -8.66 2.90 47.54
CA LYS A 532 -8.60 3.27 46.11
C LYS A 532 -8.09 2.10 45.25
N THR A 533 -9.02 1.45 44.57
CA THR A 533 -8.82 0.21 43.83
C THR A 533 -8.93 0.50 42.35
N ALA A 534 -7.88 0.16 41.59
CA ALA A 534 -7.93 0.16 40.13
C ALA A 534 -8.69 -1.08 39.65
N LEU A 535 -9.63 -0.89 38.73
CA LEU A 535 -10.36 -1.96 38.07
C LEU A 535 -10.60 -1.62 36.61
N LYS A 536 -10.80 -2.67 35.82
CA LYS A 536 -11.26 -2.56 34.44
C LYS A 536 -12.77 -2.73 34.37
N VAL A 537 -13.40 -1.90 33.53
CA VAL A 537 -14.82 -1.97 33.19
C VAL A 537 -14.99 -1.82 31.67
N ALA A 538 -16.11 -2.26 31.11
CA ALA A 538 -16.40 -2.02 29.70
C ALA A 538 -16.48 -0.52 29.41
N ARG A 539 -15.96 -0.06 28.27
CA ARG A 539 -16.26 1.28 27.73
C ARG A 539 -17.79 1.45 27.68
N GLY A 540 -18.30 2.61 28.05
CA GLY A 540 -19.74 2.85 28.24
C GLY A 540 -20.32 2.40 29.59
N SER A 541 -19.52 1.77 30.48
CA SER A 541 -19.94 1.51 31.86
C SER A 541 -20.19 2.81 32.60
N LYS A 542 -21.21 2.81 33.45
CA LYS A 542 -21.55 3.95 34.30
C LYS A 542 -20.98 3.80 35.71
N LEU A 543 -20.97 4.88 36.48
CA LEU A 543 -20.44 4.91 37.86
C LEU A 543 -20.94 3.76 38.74
N PHE A 544 -22.23 3.43 38.70
CA PHE A 544 -22.81 2.33 39.50
C PHE A 544 -22.31 0.95 39.08
N ASP A 545 -21.90 0.77 37.82
CA ASP A 545 -21.30 -0.50 37.35
C ASP A 545 -19.91 -0.68 37.94
N ALA A 546 -19.07 0.36 37.86
CA ALA A 546 -17.73 0.34 38.42
C ALA A 546 -17.76 0.22 39.95
N LEU A 547 -18.65 0.96 40.62
CA LEU A 547 -18.87 0.86 42.06
C LEU A 547 -19.28 -0.56 42.46
N LYS A 548 -20.27 -1.15 41.77
CA LYS A 548 -20.72 -2.50 42.07
C LYS A 548 -19.60 -3.52 41.86
N LYS A 549 -18.90 -3.46 40.72
CA LYS A 549 -17.79 -4.38 40.41
C LYS A 549 -16.67 -4.27 41.45
N ALA A 550 -16.26 -3.06 41.82
CA ALA A 550 -15.19 -2.86 42.79
C ALA A 550 -15.55 -3.38 44.21
N LEU A 551 -16.82 -3.27 44.61
CA LEU A 551 -17.34 -3.85 45.86
C LEU A 551 -17.44 -5.38 45.80
N ASP A 552 -17.92 -5.94 44.67
CA ASP A 552 -18.00 -7.39 44.46
C ASP A 552 -16.60 -8.04 44.45
N ASP A 553 -15.65 -7.46 43.71
CA ASP A 553 -14.24 -7.89 43.66
C ASP A 553 -13.56 -7.77 45.05
N GLY A 554 -13.92 -6.75 45.83
CA GLY A 554 -13.51 -6.57 47.22
C GLY A 554 -14.21 -7.50 48.23
N GLY A 555 -15.23 -8.25 47.82
CA GLY A 555 -16.01 -9.12 48.69
C GLY A 555 -16.95 -8.39 49.66
N ILE A 556 -17.28 -7.13 49.37
CA ILE A 556 -18.08 -6.24 50.22
C ILE A 556 -19.57 -6.37 49.87
N GLY A 557 -20.39 -6.74 50.85
CA GLY A 557 -21.84 -6.94 50.65
C GLY A 557 -22.54 -5.68 50.18
N ASN A 558 -23.13 -5.72 48.98
CA ASN A 558 -23.79 -4.56 48.37
C ASN A 558 -25.15 -4.91 47.75
N SER A 559 -26.00 -3.90 47.64
CA SER A 559 -27.18 -3.89 46.78
C SER A 559 -27.24 -2.51 46.14
N ILE A 560 -27.07 -2.46 44.82
CA ILE A 560 -27.04 -1.23 44.01
C ILE A 560 -28.07 -1.41 42.90
N ASN A 561 -29.02 -0.50 42.81
CA ASN A 561 -29.97 -0.41 41.72
C ASN A 561 -29.36 0.44 40.58
N PRO A 562 -28.94 -0.16 39.45
CA PRO A 562 -28.31 0.60 38.35
C PRO A 562 -29.29 1.56 37.64
N ALA A 563 -30.60 1.38 37.84
CA ALA A 563 -31.66 2.22 37.28
C ALA A 563 -32.18 3.29 38.27
N ALA A 564 -31.39 3.67 39.27
CA ALA A 564 -31.77 4.67 40.25
C ALA A 564 -31.58 6.10 39.70
N ASP A 565 -32.68 6.87 39.64
CA ASP A 565 -32.68 8.28 39.22
C ASP A 565 -32.07 9.24 40.28
N TRP A 566 -31.63 8.73 41.43
CA TRP A 566 -30.94 9.47 42.50
C TRP A 566 -30.18 8.50 43.42
N LEU A 567 -29.05 8.89 44.03
CA LEU A 567 -28.40 8.11 45.09
C LEU A 567 -29.19 8.22 46.42
N ASN A 568 -30.40 7.69 46.47
CA ASN A 568 -31.19 7.62 47.69
C ASN A 568 -30.81 6.37 48.51
N THR A 569 -30.87 6.43 49.84
CA THR A 569 -30.57 5.30 50.74
C THR A 569 -31.36 4.00 50.47
N GLY A 570 -32.47 4.06 49.72
CA GLY A 570 -33.22 2.87 49.34
C GLY A 570 -32.64 2.08 48.16
N ASP A 571 -31.82 2.73 47.32
CA ASP A 571 -31.33 2.19 46.04
C ASP A 571 -29.85 1.75 46.09
N ILE A 572 -29.09 2.20 47.09
CA ILE A 572 -27.69 1.82 47.32
C ILE A 572 -27.47 1.49 48.80
N THR A 573 -27.16 0.22 49.08
CA THR A 573 -26.67 -0.26 50.39
C THR A 573 -25.28 -0.88 50.22
N ILE A 574 -24.31 -0.45 51.04
CA ILE A 574 -22.93 -0.95 51.04
C ILE A 574 -22.54 -1.29 52.48
N ASP A 575 -22.50 -2.58 52.81
CA ASP A 575 -22.26 -3.21 54.14
C ASP A 575 -22.42 -2.29 55.38
N THR A 576 -23.60 -1.69 55.54
CA THR A 576 -23.87 -0.81 56.67
C THR A 576 -24.35 -1.61 57.87
N THR A 577 -23.45 -1.82 58.84
CA THR A 577 -23.77 -2.45 60.14
C THR A 577 -24.76 -1.66 61.02
N ARG A 578 -25.21 -0.49 60.56
CA ARG A 578 -26.32 0.30 61.13
C ARG A 578 -27.47 0.39 60.13
N ASP A 579 -28.69 0.27 60.67
CA ASP A 579 -29.94 0.71 60.03
C ASP A 579 -29.87 2.24 59.86
N LEU A 580 -29.55 2.72 58.65
CA LEU A 580 -29.51 4.14 58.34
C LEU A 580 -30.93 4.67 58.17
N SER A 581 -31.27 5.77 58.85
CA SER A 581 -32.57 6.42 58.65
C SER A 581 -32.68 7.00 57.24
N HIS A 582 -33.90 7.37 56.83
CA HIS A 582 -34.24 8.00 55.54
C HIS A 582 -33.56 9.38 55.32
N ASP A 583 -32.64 9.78 56.19
CA ASP A 583 -31.98 11.10 56.20
C ASP A 583 -30.52 11.04 55.72
N PHE A 584 -29.95 9.84 55.51
CA PHE A 584 -28.64 9.65 54.88
C PHE A 584 -28.78 9.47 53.37
N TYR A 585 -27.70 9.74 52.63
CA TYR A 585 -27.61 9.43 51.20
C TYR A 585 -26.14 9.28 50.79
N TRP A 586 -25.90 8.52 49.72
CA TRP A 586 -24.55 8.41 49.15
C TRP A 586 -24.30 9.57 48.18
N MET A 587 -23.07 10.07 48.15
CA MET A 587 -22.57 11.04 47.19
C MET A 587 -21.34 10.48 46.49
N TYR A 588 -20.96 11.08 45.37
CA TYR A 588 -19.75 10.71 44.64
C TYR A 588 -19.06 11.95 44.07
N MET A 589 -17.78 11.79 43.75
CA MET A 589 -17.01 12.67 42.87
C MET A 589 -16.42 11.84 41.74
N VAL A 590 -16.27 12.44 40.57
CA VAL A 590 -15.43 11.92 39.47
C VAL A 590 -14.32 12.95 39.24
N ASN A 591 -13.06 12.53 39.29
CA ASN A 591 -11.88 13.39 39.09
C ASN A 591 -11.84 14.65 39.98
N ASP A 592 -12.17 14.51 41.27
CA ASP A 592 -12.35 15.60 42.23
C ASP A 592 -13.43 16.65 41.86
N ALA A 593 -14.32 16.35 40.91
CA ALA A 593 -15.47 17.17 40.53
C ALA A 593 -16.80 16.49 40.87
N LEU A 594 -17.83 17.31 41.13
CA LEU A 594 -19.23 16.87 41.20
C LEU A 594 -19.80 16.81 39.76
N ASP A 595 -20.25 15.64 39.32
CA ASP A 595 -20.81 15.43 37.97
C ASP A 595 -22.33 15.60 37.96
N THR A 596 -22.87 16.36 37.00
CA THR A 596 -24.30 16.69 36.94
C THR A 596 -25.20 15.54 36.48
N ASP A 597 -24.67 14.47 35.89
CA ASP A 597 -25.41 13.21 35.70
C ASP A 597 -25.28 12.35 36.96
N VAL A 598 -26.40 11.82 37.44
CA VAL A 598 -26.54 10.99 38.66
C VAL A 598 -25.77 9.67 38.57
N ASN A 599 -25.64 9.13 37.36
CA ASN A 599 -24.92 7.89 37.09
C ASN A 599 -24.11 8.07 35.78
N PRO A 600 -23.03 8.88 35.81
CA PRO A 600 -22.33 9.30 34.60
C PRO A 600 -21.67 8.12 33.91
N GLU A 601 -21.55 8.21 32.58
CA GLU A 601 -20.72 7.31 31.78
C GLU A 601 -19.23 7.61 32.05
N LEU A 602 -18.42 6.57 32.23
CA LEU A 602 -17.03 6.70 32.64
C LEU A 602 -16.07 6.72 31.46
N ASN A 603 -14.94 7.40 31.65
CA ASN A 603 -13.84 7.55 30.69
C ASN A 603 -12.56 6.86 31.20
N GLU A 604 -11.60 6.67 30.30
CA GLU A 604 -10.28 6.13 30.64
C GLU A 604 -9.57 7.01 31.67
N GLY A 605 -9.11 6.41 32.76
CA GLY A 605 -8.40 7.08 33.85
C GLY A 605 -9.27 7.67 34.96
N ASP A 606 -10.61 7.60 34.85
CA ASP A 606 -11.52 8.25 35.82
C ASP A 606 -11.32 7.76 37.26
N SER A 607 -11.24 8.72 38.19
CA SER A 607 -11.07 8.51 39.63
C SER A 607 -12.36 8.83 40.38
N ILE A 608 -13.07 7.77 40.78
CA ILE A 608 -14.36 7.80 41.45
C ILE A 608 -14.17 7.69 42.98
N ALA A 609 -14.78 8.61 43.73
CA ALA A 609 -14.81 8.54 45.19
C ALA A 609 -16.25 8.63 45.69
N VAL A 610 -16.78 7.56 46.26
CA VAL A 610 -18.15 7.47 46.80
C VAL A 610 -18.11 7.62 48.31
N TYR A 611 -18.99 8.44 48.90
CA TYR A 611 -18.96 8.75 50.33
C TYR A 611 -20.35 9.00 50.91
N LEU A 612 -20.53 8.70 52.20
CA LEU A 612 -21.81 8.88 52.89
C LEU A 612 -22.02 10.35 53.33
N SER A 613 -23.20 10.91 53.08
CA SER A 613 -23.62 12.25 53.48
C SER A 613 -25.00 12.27 54.15
N TYR A 614 -25.36 13.41 54.73
CA TYR A 614 -26.60 13.61 55.51
C TYR A 614 -27.44 14.76 54.94
N TYR A 615 -28.76 14.58 54.86
CA TYR A 615 -29.69 15.46 54.13
C TYR A 615 -29.80 16.89 54.68
N SER A 616 -29.45 17.12 55.94
CA SER A 616 -29.40 18.48 56.51
C SER A 616 -28.18 19.26 56.02
N THR A 617 -28.40 20.46 55.50
CA THR A 617 -27.33 21.39 55.06
C THR A 617 -26.30 21.69 56.15
N ASP A 618 -26.70 21.62 57.42
CA ASP A 618 -25.85 21.92 58.57
C ASP A 618 -24.97 20.72 58.98
N LEU A 619 -25.25 19.53 58.44
CA LEU A 619 -24.60 18.25 58.80
C LEU A 619 -24.06 17.49 57.56
N ALA A 620 -24.16 18.08 56.37
CA ALA A 620 -23.74 17.46 55.13
C ALA A 620 -22.22 17.24 55.08
N THR A 621 -21.81 16.05 54.65
CA THR A 621 -20.39 15.72 54.45
C THR A 621 -19.83 16.51 53.27
N ALA A 622 -18.75 17.27 53.49
CA ALA A 622 -18.04 17.91 52.38
C ALA A 622 -16.91 17.01 51.87
N TYR A 623 -16.79 16.89 50.54
CA TYR A 623 -15.65 16.20 49.93
C TYR A 623 -14.36 16.98 50.18
N ALA A 624 -13.27 16.28 50.48
CA ALA A 624 -12.02 16.90 50.88
C ALA A 624 -10.87 16.57 49.92
N LYS A 625 -10.02 17.57 49.70
CA LYS A 625 -8.78 17.46 48.90
C LYS A 625 -7.59 17.89 49.75
N LEU A 626 -6.48 17.19 49.63
CA LEU A 626 -5.23 17.49 50.34
C LEU A 626 -4.12 17.79 49.33
N THR A 627 -3.30 18.80 49.62
CA THR A 627 -2.04 19.05 48.93
C THR A 627 -0.90 19.08 49.94
N VAL A 628 0.25 18.51 49.56
CA VAL A 628 1.52 18.68 50.27
C VAL A 628 2.43 19.56 49.42
N ASP A 629 3.20 20.46 50.05
CA ASP A 629 4.16 21.31 49.33
C ASP A 629 5.40 20.54 48.85
N LYS A 630 5.65 19.33 49.38
CA LYS A 630 6.63 18.36 48.87
C LYS A 630 6.26 16.93 49.27
N THR A 631 6.49 15.97 48.37
CA THR A 631 6.42 14.53 48.65
C THR A 631 7.75 13.95 49.14
N GLU A 632 8.86 14.68 49.03
CA GLU A 632 10.14 14.30 49.61
C GLU A 632 10.77 15.45 50.42
N LEU A 633 11.38 15.14 51.57
CA LEU A 633 12.11 16.12 52.38
C LEU A 633 13.20 15.49 53.26
N LYS A 634 14.14 16.31 53.75
CA LYS A 634 15.12 15.89 54.77
C LYS A 634 14.51 16.00 56.18
N ALA A 635 14.86 15.08 57.07
CA ALA A 635 14.46 15.14 58.48
C ALA A 635 14.93 16.47 59.12
N GLY A 636 13.99 17.21 59.70
CA GLY A 636 14.20 18.57 60.22
C GLY A 636 13.73 19.69 59.29
N ALA A 637 13.41 19.42 58.03
CA ALA A 637 12.76 20.38 57.13
C ALA A 637 11.24 20.48 57.43
N THR A 638 10.63 21.59 57.02
CA THR A 638 9.18 21.81 57.14
C THR A 638 8.42 21.28 55.95
N LEU A 639 7.32 20.58 56.24
CA LEU A 639 6.28 20.13 55.31
C LEU A 639 5.02 20.97 55.57
N LEU A 640 4.48 21.61 54.54
CA LEU A 640 3.19 22.30 54.58
C LEU A 640 2.14 21.41 53.92
N ILE A 641 1.10 21.11 54.69
CA ILE A 641 -0.07 20.34 54.24
C ILE A 641 -1.25 21.30 54.24
N SER A 642 -1.96 21.39 53.11
CA SER A 642 -3.20 22.17 53.00
C SER A 642 -4.36 21.22 52.75
N VAL A 643 -5.42 21.33 53.55
CA VAL A 643 -6.68 20.60 53.38
C VAL A 643 -7.77 21.57 52.96
N PHE A 644 -8.44 21.21 51.88
CA PHE A 644 -9.57 21.93 51.30
C PHE A 644 -10.82 21.06 51.40
N LYS A 645 -11.97 21.72 51.39
CA LYS A 645 -13.28 21.10 51.31
C LYS A 645 -14.11 21.72 50.20
N SER A 646 -14.98 20.94 49.58
CA SER A 646 -16.01 21.44 48.68
C SER A 646 -16.89 22.46 49.41
N ASP A 647 -17.19 23.58 48.76
CA ASP A 647 -18.11 24.61 49.26
C ASP A 647 -19.59 24.20 49.21
N GLY A 648 -19.90 23.06 48.57
CA GLY A 648 -21.26 22.57 48.32
C GLY A 648 -21.93 23.22 47.10
N GLY A 649 -21.20 24.04 46.34
CA GLY A 649 -21.63 24.62 45.09
C GLY A 649 -21.67 23.62 43.94
N TRP A 650 -22.32 24.02 42.85
CA TRP A 650 -22.39 23.28 41.59
C TRP A 650 -22.07 24.23 40.42
N PRO A 651 -20.89 24.10 39.77
CA PRO A 651 -19.77 23.21 40.12
C PRO A 651 -19.14 23.57 41.48
N ALA A 652 -18.52 22.59 42.14
CA ALA A 652 -17.90 22.77 43.46
C ALA A 652 -16.64 23.65 43.37
N SER A 653 -16.53 24.63 44.27
CA SER A 653 -15.28 25.32 44.54
C SER A 653 -14.62 24.75 45.81
N TYR A 654 -13.29 24.76 45.84
CA TYR A 654 -12.53 24.29 47.00
C TYR A 654 -12.16 25.46 47.90
N ILE A 655 -12.66 25.43 49.14
CA ILE A 655 -12.33 26.38 50.20
C ILE A 655 -11.45 25.71 51.26
N PRO A 656 -10.64 26.45 52.02
CA PRO A 656 -9.90 25.88 53.15
C PRO A 656 -10.80 25.13 54.13
N ALA A 657 -10.24 24.11 54.79
CA ALA A 657 -10.95 23.27 55.77
C ALA A 657 -10.46 23.48 57.22
N PRO A 658 -10.87 24.57 57.91
CA PRO A 658 -10.54 24.79 59.32
C PRO A 658 -10.93 23.62 60.24
N GLY A 659 -10.00 23.26 61.12
CA GLY A 659 -10.19 22.16 62.07
C GLY A 659 -10.21 20.77 61.44
N ALA A 660 -9.83 20.61 60.17
CA ALA A 660 -9.56 19.29 59.59
C ALA A 660 -8.47 18.57 60.39
N THR A 661 -8.61 17.26 60.55
CA THR A 661 -7.63 16.40 61.22
C THR A 661 -6.66 15.89 60.17
N VAL A 662 -5.37 16.20 60.31
CA VAL A 662 -4.32 15.80 59.36
C VAL A 662 -3.45 14.73 59.99
N HIS A 663 -3.32 13.61 59.29
CA HIS A 663 -2.54 12.46 59.70
C HIS A 663 -1.19 12.48 58.97
N PHE A 664 -0.12 12.15 59.70
CA PHE A 664 1.23 11.97 59.17
C PHE A 664 1.80 10.68 59.78
N GLY A 665 1.57 9.56 59.11
CA GLY A 665 1.66 8.23 59.72
C GLY A 665 0.81 8.15 60.99
N ASN A 666 1.45 7.80 62.12
CA ASN A 666 0.78 7.70 63.43
C ASN A 666 0.63 9.04 64.17
N GLN A 667 1.03 10.17 63.58
CA GLN A 667 0.92 11.50 64.20
C GLN A 667 -0.31 12.23 63.66
N VAL A 668 -1.00 12.97 64.54
CA VAL A 668 -2.28 13.62 64.24
C VAL A 668 -2.19 15.10 64.60
N TYR A 669 -2.66 15.95 63.68
CA TYR A 669 -2.62 17.40 63.74
C TYR A 669 -3.99 18.00 63.44
N THR A 670 -4.19 19.27 63.77
CA THR A 670 -5.42 20.00 63.46
C THR A 670 -5.10 21.21 62.59
N ALA A 671 -5.78 21.32 61.45
CA ALA A 671 -5.63 22.41 60.50
C ALA A 671 -6.10 23.75 61.09
N ASN A 672 -5.35 24.81 60.81
CA ASN A 672 -5.66 26.17 61.23
C ASN A 672 -6.82 26.79 60.42
N GLU A 673 -7.13 28.07 60.67
CA GLU A 673 -8.17 28.84 59.95
C GLU A 673 -7.96 28.93 58.42
N ASN A 674 -6.76 28.63 57.92
CA ASN A 674 -6.43 28.56 56.49
C ASN A 674 -6.42 27.11 55.96
N GLY A 675 -6.94 26.13 56.72
CA GLY A 675 -6.92 24.72 56.33
C GLY A 675 -5.52 24.09 56.36
N GLN A 676 -4.54 24.72 57.01
CA GLN A 676 -3.13 24.35 56.90
C GLN A 676 -2.55 23.75 58.18
N VAL A 677 -1.62 22.80 57.99
CA VAL A 677 -0.74 22.22 59.01
C VAL A 677 0.70 22.29 58.54
N THR A 678 1.60 22.80 59.40
CA THR A 678 3.05 22.72 59.16
C THR A 678 3.67 21.67 60.09
N ILE A 679 4.30 20.65 59.51
CA ILE A 679 4.96 19.56 60.22
C ILE A 679 6.48 19.71 60.06
N THR A 680 7.26 19.25 61.03
CA THR A 680 8.73 19.14 60.93
C THR A 680 9.15 17.72 61.30
N PRO A 681 9.12 16.76 60.35
CA PRO A 681 9.43 15.36 60.63
C PRO A 681 10.86 15.19 61.12
N LYS A 682 11.06 14.58 62.30
CA LYS A 682 12.39 14.42 62.93
C LYS A 682 13.07 13.09 62.63
N THR A 683 12.37 12.18 61.96
CA THR A 683 12.77 10.79 61.73
C THR A 683 12.60 10.47 60.26
N ALA A 684 13.59 9.83 59.66
CA ALA A 684 13.51 9.32 58.31
C ALA A 684 12.51 8.15 58.19
N GLY A 685 11.90 8.00 57.02
CA GLY A 685 10.88 7.00 56.71
C GLY A 685 9.87 7.52 55.68
N THR A 686 9.06 6.61 55.12
CA THR A 686 7.90 6.97 54.30
C THR A 686 6.67 7.01 55.19
N PHE A 687 5.84 8.05 55.03
CA PHE A 687 4.66 8.29 55.84
C PHE A 687 3.46 8.56 54.93
N ASP A 688 2.34 7.87 55.16
CA ASP A 688 1.07 8.22 54.53
C ASP A 688 0.52 9.50 55.17
N VAL A 689 0.03 10.41 54.32
CA VAL A 689 -0.50 11.72 54.71
C VAL A 689 -1.91 11.88 54.15
N TYR A 690 -2.90 12.08 55.03
CA TYR A 690 -4.29 12.27 54.65
C TYR A 690 -5.00 13.24 55.62
N GLY A 691 -6.09 13.85 55.15
CA GLY A 691 -6.98 14.69 55.95
C GLY A 691 -8.34 14.05 56.12
N GLU A 692 -8.97 14.21 57.29
CA GLU A 692 -10.35 13.78 57.57
C GLU A 692 -10.97 14.64 58.68
N LYS A 693 -12.29 14.59 58.89
CA LYS A 693 -12.94 15.22 60.05
C LYS A 693 -14.30 14.57 60.31
N TYR A 694 -14.61 14.30 61.56
CA TYR A 694 -15.89 13.71 61.96
C TYR A 694 -16.58 14.54 63.05
N GLN A 695 -17.91 14.52 62.99
CA GLN A 695 -18.81 15.04 63.99
C GLN A 695 -18.81 14.16 65.26
N GLU A 696 -19.43 14.64 66.34
CA GLU A 696 -19.40 13.96 67.66
C GLU A 696 -20.15 12.60 67.65
N ASP A 697 -21.11 12.42 66.74
CA ASP A 697 -21.89 11.20 66.53
C ASP A 697 -21.28 10.22 65.50
N GLY A 698 -20.11 10.55 64.94
CA GLY A 698 -19.35 9.70 64.02
C GLY A 698 -19.66 9.90 62.53
N ILE A 699 -20.55 10.83 62.17
CA ILE A 699 -20.78 11.23 60.77
C ILE A 699 -19.56 12.03 60.28
N PRO A 700 -19.05 11.83 59.06
CA PRO A 700 -18.02 12.70 58.49
C PRO A 700 -18.51 14.16 58.39
N GLU A 701 -17.67 15.11 58.80
CA GLU A 701 -17.80 16.51 58.36
C GLU A 701 -16.95 16.72 57.09
N LEU A 702 -15.82 16.00 57.00
CA LEU A 702 -14.95 15.92 55.84
C LEU A 702 -14.66 14.45 55.53
N VAL A 703 -14.86 14.05 54.27
CA VAL A 703 -14.41 12.76 53.73
C VAL A 703 -12.90 12.59 53.95
N GLN A 704 -12.40 11.36 54.09
CA GLN A 704 -10.96 11.11 54.05
C GLN A 704 -10.40 11.46 52.66
N THR A 705 -9.31 12.23 52.61
CA THR A 705 -8.61 12.53 51.36
C THR A 705 -7.80 11.32 50.88
N ASP A 706 -7.48 11.26 49.59
CA ASP A 706 -6.46 10.33 49.11
C ASP A 706 -5.17 10.45 49.95
N LYS A 707 -4.54 9.30 50.20
CA LYS A 707 -3.30 9.19 50.99
C LYS A 707 -2.12 9.56 50.10
N VAL A 708 -1.43 10.64 50.45
CA VAL A 708 -0.19 11.08 49.79
C VAL A 708 1.00 10.48 50.54
N GLN A 709 1.87 9.72 49.86
CA GLN A 709 3.10 9.26 50.48
C GLN A 709 4.14 10.37 50.53
N VAL A 710 4.71 10.58 51.72
CA VAL A 710 5.79 11.56 51.95
C VAL A 710 7.04 10.85 52.47
N VAL A 711 8.15 10.97 51.74
CA VAL A 711 9.43 10.34 52.03
C VAL A 711 10.35 11.31 52.78
N VAL A 712 10.64 11.00 54.04
CA VAL A 712 11.61 11.75 54.86
C VAL A 712 12.97 11.06 54.79
N LYS A 713 13.97 11.73 54.20
CA LYS A 713 15.37 11.27 54.09
C LYS A 713 16.20 11.72 55.30
N SER A 714 17.24 10.99 55.69
CA SER A 714 18.07 11.34 56.85
C SER A 714 18.89 12.61 56.60
N GLY A 715 18.76 13.62 57.46
CA GLY A 715 19.36 14.94 57.25
C GLY A 715 20.86 15.03 57.53
N GLY A 716 21.64 15.43 56.52
CA GLY A 716 22.98 16.01 56.67
C GLY A 716 22.93 17.53 56.90
N SER A 717 23.94 18.08 57.56
CA SER A 717 23.99 19.47 58.02
C SER A 717 24.36 20.50 56.94
N SER A 718 23.91 21.75 57.14
CA SER A 718 24.24 23.03 56.46
C SER A 718 23.90 23.15 54.96
N GLY A 719 23.42 24.29 54.44
CA GLY A 719 22.93 25.52 55.10
C GLY A 719 23.32 26.81 54.38
N GLY A 720 22.33 27.62 53.98
CA GLY A 720 22.51 28.93 53.34
C GLY A 720 21.33 29.20 52.39
N SER A 721 20.84 30.45 52.34
CA SER A 721 19.71 30.86 51.49
C SER A 721 20.07 32.16 50.78
N GLU A 722 20.03 32.18 49.45
CA GLU A 722 20.09 33.42 48.64
C GLU A 722 19.04 33.35 47.52
N GLU A 723 18.64 34.52 47.02
CA GLU A 723 17.51 34.68 46.08
C GLU A 723 17.82 34.10 44.69
N GLY A 724 16.81 33.52 44.04
CA GLY A 724 16.90 33.09 42.64
C GLY A 724 17.20 34.24 41.69
N ILE A 725 17.90 33.93 40.60
CA ILE A 725 18.25 34.87 39.54
C ILE A 725 17.48 34.55 38.25
N THR A 726 17.29 35.55 37.40
CA THR A 726 16.76 35.36 36.04
C THR A 726 17.90 35.48 35.04
N VAL A 727 18.03 34.53 34.11
CA VAL A 727 18.97 34.56 32.99
C VAL A 727 18.22 34.40 31.68
N LYS A 728 18.81 34.82 30.55
CA LYS A 728 18.24 34.52 29.24
C LYS A 728 18.91 33.30 28.63
N VAL A 729 18.13 32.44 27.97
CA VAL A 729 18.61 31.21 27.31
C VAL A 729 18.08 31.13 25.88
N ALA A 730 18.92 30.68 24.96
CA ALA A 730 18.54 30.25 23.62
C ALA A 730 19.19 28.90 23.30
N VAL A 731 18.50 28.04 22.57
CA VAL A 731 18.99 26.71 22.16
C VAL A 731 18.76 26.57 20.66
N VAL A 732 19.84 26.34 19.89
CA VAL A 732 19.84 26.30 18.43
C VAL A 732 20.26 24.91 17.95
N GLY A 733 19.40 24.22 17.21
CA GLY A 733 19.63 22.88 16.69
C GLY A 733 20.59 22.82 15.51
N LYS A 734 20.76 21.61 14.98
CA LYS A 734 21.72 21.26 13.90
C LYS A 734 21.36 21.88 12.54
N ASP A 735 20.11 22.28 12.34
CA ASP A 735 19.56 22.83 11.10
C ASP A 735 19.34 24.37 11.25
N GLU A 736 20.07 25.01 12.19
CA GLU A 736 19.96 26.42 12.61
C GLU A 736 18.59 26.81 13.21
N GLU A 737 17.78 25.82 13.60
CA GLU A 737 16.44 26.00 14.15
C GLU A 737 16.47 26.34 15.65
N LEU A 738 15.52 27.16 16.08
CA LEU A 738 15.46 27.68 17.45
C LEU A 738 14.57 26.79 18.32
N LEU A 739 15.19 25.83 19.02
CA LEU A 739 14.54 24.82 19.87
C LEU A 739 13.96 25.43 21.16
N PHE A 740 14.62 26.47 21.70
CA PHE A 740 14.12 27.24 22.84
C PHE A 740 14.66 28.68 22.80
N GLY A 741 13.85 29.63 23.29
CA GLY A 741 14.23 31.03 23.47
C GLY A 741 14.32 31.84 22.18
N PRO A 742 15.02 33.01 22.18
CA PRO A 742 15.62 33.68 23.33
C PRO A 742 14.59 34.09 24.38
N ASP A 743 14.52 33.37 25.51
CA ASP A 743 13.56 33.65 26.58
C ASP A 743 14.26 33.55 27.95
N SER A 744 13.55 33.92 29.01
CA SER A 744 14.09 34.04 30.36
C SER A 744 13.71 32.84 31.23
N VAL A 745 14.71 32.21 31.86
CA VAL A 745 14.51 31.18 32.88
C VAL A 745 14.94 31.70 34.25
N GLU A 746 14.28 31.22 35.32
CA GLU A 746 14.69 31.50 36.70
C GLU A 746 15.53 30.33 37.24
N LEU A 747 16.63 30.65 37.93
CA LEU A 747 17.58 29.70 38.50
C LEU A 747 17.84 30.00 39.98
N SER A 748 17.91 28.95 40.78
CA SER A 748 18.16 28.95 42.22
C SER A 748 19.42 28.16 42.57
N GLU A 749 20.02 28.44 43.73
CA GLU A 749 21.08 27.60 44.31
C GLU A 749 20.55 26.22 44.78
N ASP A 750 19.22 26.08 44.91
CA ASP A 750 18.53 24.84 45.30
C ASP A 750 18.12 23.95 44.10
N ASP A 751 18.28 24.42 42.85
CA ASP A 751 17.93 23.64 41.65
C ASP A 751 18.93 22.51 41.38
N THR A 752 18.54 21.49 40.61
CA THR A 752 19.31 20.26 40.38
C THR A 752 20.77 20.52 39.96
N TYR A 753 20.97 21.49 39.07
CA TYR A 753 22.29 21.91 38.58
C TYR A 753 22.69 23.31 39.08
N GLY A 754 21.91 23.87 40.01
CA GLY A 754 22.11 25.18 40.61
C GLY A 754 22.17 26.33 39.60
N VAL A 755 22.78 27.44 40.03
CA VAL A 755 22.93 28.66 39.22
C VAL A 755 24.07 28.52 38.19
N THR A 756 23.89 27.66 37.20
CA THR A 756 24.89 27.28 36.18
C THR A 756 24.33 27.34 34.75
N ALA A 757 25.21 27.28 33.74
CA ALA A 757 24.80 27.24 32.34
C ALA A 757 24.04 25.94 31.97
N LEU A 758 24.30 24.84 32.68
CA LEU A 758 23.50 23.63 32.60
C LEU A 758 22.17 23.75 33.34
N GLY A 759 22.14 24.40 34.51
CA GLY A 759 20.86 24.74 35.16
C GLY A 759 19.98 25.61 34.26
N ALA A 760 20.59 26.51 33.49
CA ALA A 760 19.91 27.31 32.48
C ALA A 760 19.30 26.45 31.36
N LEU A 761 19.95 25.35 30.95
CA LEU A 761 19.40 24.39 29.99
C LEU A 761 18.28 23.55 30.61
N ASP A 762 18.50 23.00 31.81
CA ASP A 762 17.52 22.19 32.55
C ASP A 762 16.21 22.95 32.77
N ALA A 763 16.30 24.24 33.10
CA ALA A 763 15.16 25.13 33.28
C ALA A 763 14.40 25.50 31.98
N THR A 764 14.90 25.11 30.79
CA THR A 764 14.13 25.23 29.54
C THR A 764 13.03 24.17 29.40
N GLY A 765 13.20 23.01 30.06
CA GLY A 765 12.31 21.85 29.92
C GLY A 765 12.54 21.00 28.66
N LEU A 766 13.56 21.29 27.85
CA LEU A 766 14.01 20.37 26.78
C LEU A 766 14.64 19.11 27.38
N ASP A 767 14.45 17.96 26.73
CA ASP A 767 15.16 16.72 27.08
C ASP A 767 16.65 16.82 26.69
N TRP A 768 17.56 16.30 27.52
CA TRP A 768 19.00 16.28 27.23
C TRP A 768 19.74 15.11 27.93
N GLU A 769 20.87 14.64 27.38
CA GLU A 769 21.68 13.54 27.95
C GLU A 769 23.17 13.92 28.08
N PHE A 770 23.81 13.44 29.15
CA PHE A 770 25.27 13.45 29.30
C PHE A 770 25.97 12.24 28.63
N SER A 771 27.22 12.43 28.25
CA SER A 771 28.13 11.34 27.89
C SER A 771 28.26 10.34 29.04
N LYS A 772 28.26 9.04 28.71
CA LYS A 772 28.52 7.94 29.66
C LYS A 772 30.02 7.79 29.98
N ASP A 773 30.88 8.36 29.14
CA ASP A 773 32.34 8.25 29.24
C ASP A 773 33.01 9.54 29.73
N GLU A 774 32.34 10.71 29.63
CA GLU A 774 32.85 12.02 30.06
C GLU A 774 31.84 12.77 30.94
N GLU A 775 32.13 12.85 32.24
CA GLU A 775 31.27 13.47 33.25
C GLU A 775 31.13 14.99 33.01
N GLY A 776 29.90 15.45 32.75
CA GLY A 776 29.59 16.87 32.50
C GLY A 776 29.58 17.30 31.03
N PHE A 777 29.79 16.38 30.07
CA PHE A 777 29.73 16.67 28.63
C PHE A 777 28.36 16.30 28.04
N VAL A 778 27.60 17.29 27.54
CA VAL A 778 26.26 17.08 26.96
C VAL A 778 26.41 16.49 25.54
N VAL A 779 25.69 15.40 25.26
CA VAL A 779 25.76 14.67 23.99
C VAL A 779 24.46 14.66 23.20
N GLU A 780 23.34 15.06 23.81
CA GLU A 780 22.04 15.16 23.15
C GLU A 780 21.22 16.27 23.82
N ILE A 781 20.49 17.05 23.01
CA ILE A 781 19.41 17.96 23.43
C ILE A 781 18.29 17.80 22.39
N ASP A 782 17.05 17.68 22.87
CA ASP A 782 15.81 17.52 22.08
C ASP A 782 15.92 16.46 20.96
N GLY A 783 16.46 15.28 21.31
CA GLY A 783 16.65 14.15 20.40
C GLY A 783 17.79 14.27 19.39
N GLN A 784 18.56 15.37 19.38
CA GLN A 784 19.68 15.56 18.44
C GLN A 784 21.01 15.20 19.09
N ARG A 785 21.60 14.05 18.69
CA ARG A 785 22.83 13.53 19.29
C ARG A 785 24.09 13.92 18.54
N ASN A 786 25.17 14.24 19.28
CA ASN A 786 26.52 14.48 18.76
C ASN A 786 26.99 13.35 17.83
N LYS A 787 27.72 13.71 16.77
CA LYS A 787 28.17 12.77 15.73
C LYS A 787 29.63 13.04 15.33
N GLY A 788 30.54 12.19 15.81
CA GLY A 788 31.95 12.24 15.44
C GLY A 788 32.67 13.45 16.02
N GLN A 789 32.88 14.48 15.20
CA GLN A 789 33.46 15.77 15.63
C GLN A 789 32.38 16.86 15.81
N ASP A 790 31.14 16.57 15.42
CA ASP A 790 30.01 17.50 15.49
C ASP A 790 29.28 17.31 16.83
N GLY A 791 28.79 18.38 17.44
CA GLY A 791 28.04 18.28 18.69
C GLY A 791 27.74 19.57 19.42
N TRP A 792 27.06 19.42 20.56
CA TRP A 792 26.59 20.51 21.41
C TRP A 792 27.70 21.33 22.03
N MET A 793 27.65 22.64 21.76
CA MET A 793 28.50 23.68 22.32
C MET A 793 27.64 24.68 23.09
N TYR A 794 28.25 25.43 24.01
CA TYR A 794 27.55 26.47 24.77
C TYR A 794 28.43 27.70 25.02
N LYS A 795 27.82 28.88 25.10
CA LYS A 795 28.49 30.14 25.43
C LYS A 795 27.67 31.02 26.36
N VAL A 796 28.36 31.79 27.20
CA VAL A 796 27.74 32.73 28.15
C VAL A 796 28.23 34.14 27.81
N ASN A 797 27.30 35.05 27.56
CA ASN A 797 27.55 36.43 27.08
C ASN A 797 28.52 36.45 25.88
N ASN A 798 28.21 35.64 24.85
CA ASN A 798 29.03 35.44 23.63
C ASN A 798 30.48 34.96 23.87
N ASN A 799 30.79 34.35 25.01
CA ASN A 799 32.10 33.74 25.28
C ASN A 799 31.95 32.25 25.61
N VAL A 800 32.66 31.39 24.87
CA VAL A 800 32.77 29.95 25.14
C VAL A 800 33.63 29.73 26.40
N PRO A 801 33.14 29.12 27.48
CA PRO A 801 33.92 28.93 28.71
C PRO A 801 34.88 27.73 28.62
N ASP A 802 36.03 27.81 29.28
CA ASP A 802 36.99 26.69 29.40
C ASP A 802 36.50 25.53 30.31
N ASN A 803 35.40 25.71 31.05
CA ASN A 803 34.83 24.72 31.97
C ASN A 803 33.57 24.05 31.38
N SER A 804 33.13 22.93 31.94
CA SER A 804 31.86 22.30 31.56
C SER A 804 30.65 23.13 32.00
N ALA A 805 29.50 22.92 31.35
CA ALA A 805 28.29 23.70 31.61
C ALA A 805 27.76 23.56 33.05
N GLN A 806 28.03 22.42 33.72
CA GLN A 806 27.69 22.23 35.15
C GLN A 806 28.60 23.02 36.11
N GLU A 807 29.79 23.44 35.66
CA GLU A 807 30.75 24.18 36.49
C GLU A 807 30.74 25.69 36.19
N THR A 808 30.30 26.08 34.99
CA THR A 808 30.12 27.49 34.61
C THR A 808 28.91 28.10 35.32
N ARG A 809 29.19 28.85 36.39
CA ARG A 809 28.18 29.62 37.15
C ARG A 809 27.76 30.88 36.40
N VAL A 810 26.45 31.11 36.34
CA VAL A 810 25.83 32.27 35.67
C VAL A 810 25.32 33.29 36.70
N LYS A 811 24.95 34.49 36.24
CA LYS A 811 24.50 35.63 37.05
C LYS A 811 23.27 36.27 36.41
N LYS A 812 22.51 37.01 37.22
CA LYS A 812 21.28 37.68 36.77
C LYS A 812 21.53 38.53 35.53
N GLY A 813 20.81 38.23 34.45
CA GLY A 813 20.90 38.91 33.16
C GLY A 813 21.99 38.40 32.22
N ASP A 814 22.71 37.32 32.56
CA ASP A 814 23.57 36.63 31.61
C ASP A 814 22.73 36.04 30.45
N LYS A 815 23.33 36.03 29.25
CA LYS A 815 22.81 35.52 27.98
C LYS A 815 23.48 34.17 27.66
N ILE A 816 22.77 33.04 27.73
CA ILE A 816 23.34 31.67 27.52
C ILE A 816 22.83 31.08 26.21
N ILE A 817 23.73 30.76 25.28
CA ILE A 817 23.37 30.07 24.04
C ILE A 817 23.91 28.65 24.08
N TRP A 818 23.07 27.69 23.76
CA TRP A 818 23.45 26.34 23.34
C TRP A 818 23.28 26.26 21.82
N TRP A 819 24.25 25.67 21.12
CA TRP A 819 24.11 25.40 19.69
C TRP A 819 24.76 24.08 19.29
N TYR A 820 24.22 23.43 18.27
CA TYR A 820 24.84 22.26 17.67
C TYR A 820 25.92 22.69 16.66
N SER A 821 27.19 22.42 16.93
CA SER A 821 28.30 22.74 16.02
C SER A 821 28.57 21.61 15.03
N THR A 822 28.75 21.94 13.76
CA THR A 822 29.17 21.02 12.68
C THR A 822 30.66 21.17 12.31
N ASP A 823 31.43 21.91 13.11
CA ASP A 823 32.89 21.97 13.05
C ASP A 823 33.46 21.98 14.48
N ALA A 824 34.32 21.01 14.80
CA ALA A 824 34.98 20.89 16.11
C ALA A 824 35.91 22.05 16.48
N MET A 825 36.15 23.00 15.57
CA MET A 825 36.94 24.20 15.80
C MET A 825 36.11 25.49 15.71
N ASP A 826 34.81 25.42 15.36
CA ASP A 826 33.94 26.60 15.38
C ASP A 826 33.57 26.97 16.83
N THR A 827 34.12 28.10 17.26
CA THR A 827 33.86 28.73 18.55
C THR A 827 33.18 30.09 18.40
N GLU A 828 32.84 30.49 17.17
CA GLU A 828 32.08 31.71 16.90
C GLU A 828 30.61 31.45 17.24
N GLY A 829 29.93 30.55 16.52
CA GLY A 829 28.52 30.20 16.74
C GLY A 829 27.53 31.39 16.63
N PRO A 830 26.21 31.18 16.78
CA PRO A 830 25.21 32.25 16.62
C PRO A 830 25.38 33.35 17.69
N ASP A 831 25.42 34.63 17.31
CA ASP A 831 25.48 35.74 18.28
C ASP A 831 24.11 35.99 18.92
N TRP A 832 24.07 36.30 20.21
CA TRP A 832 22.82 36.62 20.88
C TRP A 832 22.08 37.80 20.23
N ASP A 833 22.79 38.85 19.81
CA ASP A 833 22.14 40.05 19.30
C ASP A 833 21.45 39.77 17.95
N ASP A 834 21.99 38.83 17.14
CA ASP A 834 21.33 38.32 15.92
C ASP A 834 20.06 37.49 16.25
N LEU A 835 20.04 36.79 17.39
CA LEU A 835 18.87 36.04 17.87
C LEU A 835 17.78 36.97 18.46
N GLU A 836 18.14 38.11 19.07
CA GLU A 836 17.16 39.11 19.53
C GLU A 836 16.48 39.84 18.35
N ASP A 837 17.19 40.06 17.24
CA ASP A 837 16.60 40.64 16.01
C ASP A 837 15.54 39.73 15.35
N LEU A 838 15.52 38.42 15.66
CA LEU A 838 14.46 37.49 15.23
C LEU A 838 13.11 37.74 15.93
N GLU A 839 13.09 38.33 17.14
CA GLU A 839 11.85 38.76 17.81
C GLU A 839 11.35 40.13 17.30
N GLU A 840 12.23 41.13 17.20
CA GLU A 840 11.82 42.50 16.81
C GLU A 840 11.55 42.64 15.30
N GLY A 841 11.98 41.69 14.47
CA GLY A 841 11.80 41.67 13.01
C GLY A 841 10.38 41.45 12.47
N SER A 842 9.35 41.31 13.32
CA SER A 842 7.98 40.98 12.86
C SER A 842 7.27 42.10 12.06
N SER A 843 7.87 43.28 11.89
CA SER A 843 7.39 44.32 10.98
C SER A 843 8.08 44.32 9.61
N ALA A 844 7.56 43.47 8.71
CA ALA A 844 7.68 43.54 7.25
C ALA A 844 9.08 43.42 6.60
N GLY A 845 9.38 42.21 6.09
CA GLY A 845 10.13 42.05 4.84
C GLY A 845 11.36 41.14 4.89
N GLY A 846 11.16 39.83 4.86
CA GLY A 846 12.24 38.84 4.82
C GLY A 846 11.73 37.42 5.02
N THR A 847 10.91 36.92 4.09
CA THR A 847 10.21 35.63 4.29
C THR A 847 11.17 34.45 4.14
N SER A 848 11.73 33.97 5.26
CA SER A 848 11.98 32.54 5.42
C SER A 848 10.63 31.82 5.35
N VAL A 849 10.52 30.78 4.51
CA VAL A 849 9.28 30.03 4.29
C VAL A 849 9.07 29.09 5.47
N THR A 850 8.42 29.59 6.52
CA THR A 850 8.06 28.78 7.69
C THR A 850 6.76 28.02 7.45
N THR A 851 6.80 26.72 7.76
CA THR A 851 5.75 25.71 7.59
C THR A 851 4.63 25.83 8.63
N LYS A 852 4.08 27.03 8.82
CA LYS A 852 2.91 27.20 9.69
C LYS A 852 1.63 26.74 9.00
N GLU A 853 0.83 25.98 9.76
CA GLU A 853 -0.45 25.37 9.40
C GLU A 853 -1.44 26.35 8.74
N ILE A 854 -2.39 25.81 7.98
CA ILE A 854 -3.49 26.61 7.44
C ILE A 854 -4.43 27.02 8.59
N THR A 855 -4.33 28.28 9.03
CA THR A 855 -5.07 28.75 10.22
C THR A 855 -6.57 28.99 9.96
N LYS A 856 -7.42 28.64 10.93
CA LYS A 856 -8.87 28.94 10.93
C LYS A 856 -9.18 30.42 10.74
N SER A 857 -8.33 31.31 11.25
CA SER A 857 -8.46 32.77 11.08
C SER A 857 -8.31 33.21 9.63
N ALA A 858 -7.41 32.60 8.85
CA ALA A 858 -7.22 32.89 7.43
C ALA A 858 -8.44 32.46 6.57
N LEU A 859 -9.04 31.31 6.87
CA LEU A 859 -10.29 30.89 6.23
C LEU A 859 -11.44 31.84 6.61
N THR A 860 -11.54 32.19 7.89
CA THR A 860 -12.63 33.05 8.40
C THR A 860 -12.56 34.46 7.81
N SER A 861 -11.37 35.04 7.61
CA SER A 861 -11.21 36.37 7.01
C SER A 861 -11.66 36.45 5.55
N HIS A 862 -11.74 35.32 4.84
CA HIS A 862 -12.15 35.25 3.43
C HIS A 862 -13.56 34.66 3.22
N LYS A 863 -14.27 34.28 4.29
CA LYS A 863 -15.61 33.67 4.20
C LYS A 863 -16.63 34.60 3.52
N ASP A 864 -16.57 35.91 3.80
CA ASP A 864 -17.43 36.90 3.17
C ASP A 864 -17.06 37.14 1.69
N ASP A 865 -15.77 37.10 1.35
CA ASP A 865 -15.25 37.31 -0.01
C ASP A 865 -15.66 36.19 -0.99
N LEU A 866 -15.83 34.96 -0.49
CA LEU A 866 -16.27 33.79 -1.28
C LEU A 866 -17.76 33.85 -1.65
N THR A 867 -18.57 34.59 -0.88
CA THR A 867 -20.03 34.53 -0.99
C THR A 867 -20.52 35.17 -2.30
N GLY A 868 -20.92 34.32 -3.26
CA GLY A 868 -21.41 34.76 -4.57
C GLY A 868 -20.33 34.98 -5.63
N LEU A 869 -19.11 34.50 -5.39
CA LEU A 869 -18.04 34.44 -6.38
C LEU A 869 -18.49 33.62 -7.62
N LYS A 870 -18.09 34.03 -8.82
CA LYS A 870 -18.48 33.38 -10.10
C LYS A 870 -17.31 32.83 -10.92
N GLN A 871 -16.11 33.24 -10.57
CA GLN A 871 -14.85 32.95 -11.25
C GLN A 871 -13.72 33.22 -10.25
N ASN A 872 -12.54 32.66 -10.48
CA ASN A 872 -11.43 32.80 -9.55
C ASN A 872 -10.96 34.24 -9.44
N THR A 873 -10.50 34.61 -8.24
CA THR A 873 -9.93 35.94 -7.95
C THR A 873 -8.52 35.78 -7.39
N LEU A 874 -7.55 36.31 -8.12
CA LEU A 874 -6.13 36.23 -7.77
C LEU A 874 -5.75 37.36 -6.81
N LEU A 875 -5.35 37.00 -5.60
CA LEU A 875 -4.86 37.90 -4.56
C LEU A 875 -3.33 38.07 -4.65
N ASN A 876 -2.81 39.17 -4.11
CA ASN A 876 -1.38 39.44 -3.98
C ASN A 876 -0.56 39.29 -5.28
N GLN A 877 -1.11 39.67 -6.43
CA GLN A 877 -0.48 39.50 -7.75
C GLN A 877 0.93 40.13 -7.86
N ASP A 878 1.11 41.33 -7.29
CA ASP A 878 2.41 42.02 -7.23
C ASP A 878 3.39 41.40 -6.21
N GLN A 879 2.96 40.41 -5.43
CA GLN A 879 3.75 39.68 -4.42
C GLN A 879 3.76 38.16 -4.67
N LYS A 880 3.60 37.70 -5.92
CA LYS A 880 3.70 36.27 -6.26
C LYS A 880 4.97 35.66 -5.65
N MET A 881 4.85 34.46 -5.08
CA MET A 881 5.99 33.67 -4.58
C MET A 881 7.09 33.50 -5.64
N SER A 882 8.34 33.48 -5.19
CA SER A 882 9.49 33.24 -6.08
C SER A 882 9.50 31.78 -6.57
N ALA A 883 10.17 31.51 -7.68
CA ALA A 883 10.32 30.14 -8.19
C ALA A 883 10.97 29.21 -7.16
N GLN A 884 11.96 29.72 -6.39
CA GLN A 884 12.58 28.95 -5.30
C GLN A 884 11.59 28.68 -4.16
N ALA A 885 10.76 29.65 -3.77
CA ALA A 885 9.74 29.43 -2.74
C ALA A 885 8.66 28.43 -3.19
N ALA A 886 8.33 28.39 -4.49
CA ALA A 886 7.42 27.41 -5.06
C ALA A 886 8.02 25.99 -5.04
N GLU A 887 9.30 25.83 -5.42
CA GLU A 887 9.96 24.51 -5.40
C GLU A 887 10.19 24.02 -3.97
N ASN A 888 10.63 24.90 -3.05
CA ASN A 888 10.73 24.57 -1.63
C ASN A 888 9.37 24.16 -1.05
N LEU A 889 8.28 24.84 -1.44
CA LEU A 889 6.93 24.46 -1.02
C LEU A 889 6.54 23.09 -1.57
N LYS A 890 6.84 22.80 -2.85
CA LYS A 890 6.61 21.48 -3.45
C LYS A 890 7.33 20.36 -2.69
N ASP A 891 8.61 20.57 -2.33
CA ASP A 891 9.40 19.61 -1.54
C ASP A 891 8.91 19.43 -0.10
N ILE A 892 8.20 20.41 0.45
CA ILE A 892 7.55 20.33 1.77
C ILE A 892 6.27 19.50 1.67
N LEU A 893 5.39 19.82 0.71
CA LEU A 893 4.10 19.13 0.57
C LEU A 893 4.32 17.66 0.16
N ALA A 894 5.26 17.37 -0.74
CA ALA A 894 5.60 16.00 -1.16
C ALA A 894 6.21 15.09 -0.06
N LYS A 895 6.44 15.59 1.15
CA LYS A 895 6.88 14.82 2.33
C LYS A 895 5.81 14.72 3.41
N ASN A 896 4.69 15.40 3.21
CA ASN A 896 3.54 15.37 4.09
C ASN A 896 2.56 14.30 3.58
N THR A 897 1.65 13.85 4.43
CA THR A 897 0.63 12.86 4.04
C THR A 897 -0.62 13.13 4.85
N VAL A 898 -1.68 13.54 4.16
CA VAL A 898 -2.90 13.98 4.86
C VAL A 898 -3.72 12.79 5.33
N SER A 899 -3.92 12.69 6.65
CA SER A 899 -4.92 11.79 7.26
C SER A 899 -5.56 12.48 8.48
N LEU A 900 -6.76 13.04 8.27
CA LEU A 900 -7.49 13.85 9.24
C LEU A 900 -8.84 13.20 9.58
N SER A 901 -9.23 13.27 10.84
CA SER A 901 -10.53 12.77 11.33
C SER A 901 -11.09 13.68 12.41
N LEU A 902 -12.39 14.00 12.37
CA LEU A 902 -13.09 14.70 13.45
C LEU A 902 -14.57 14.31 13.56
N ASP A 903 -15.20 14.51 14.72
CA ASP A 903 -16.66 14.46 14.84
C ASP A 903 -17.26 15.85 14.60
N ALA A 904 -18.00 16.02 13.50
CA ALA A 904 -18.65 17.27 13.14
C ALA A 904 -20.17 17.16 13.24
N GLY A 905 -20.82 18.18 13.82
CA GLY A 905 -22.27 18.20 14.01
C GLY A 905 -22.85 19.59 13.81
N GLN A 906 -23.79 19.98 14.67
CA GLN A 906 -24.49 21.26 14.57
C GLN A 906 -23.67 22.48 15.03
N SER A 907 -22.54 22.27 15.69
CA SER A 907 -21.54 23.29 16.04
C SER A 907 -20.59 23.56 14.88
N GLU A 908 -19.90 24.71 14.91
CA GLU A 908 -18.82 24.97 13.95
C GLU A 908 -17.61 24.06 14.25
N SER A 909 -17.13 23.36 13.24
CA SER A 909 -16.00 22.42 13.35
C SER A 909 -14.89 22.78 12.37
N PHE A 910 -13.64 22.54 12.76
CA PHE A 910 -12.45 22.85 11.97
C PHE A 910 -11.40 21.76 12.14
N VAL A 911 -10.78 21.35 11.03
CA VAL A 911 -9.56 20.54 11.02
C VAL A 911 -8.64 21.04 9.90
N ALA A 912 -7.34 20.94 10.10
CA ALA A 912 -6.35 21.37 9.14
C ALA A 912 -5.05 20.59 9.30
N ASP A 913 -4.25 20.67 8.26
CA ASP A 913 -2.86 20.26 8.19
C ASP A 913 -2.06 21.37 7.44
N GLN A 914 -0.81 21.09 7.07
CA GLN A 914 0.04 21.95 6.27
C GLN A 914 -0.46 22.13 4.82
N GLU A 915 -1.16 21.12 4.28
CA GLU A 915 -1.62 21.05 2.89
C GLU A 915 -3.09 21.41 2.69
N VAL A 916 -3.99 20.89 3.52
CA VAL A 916 -5.43 21.03 3.36
C VAL A 916 -6.11 21.40 4.68
N SER A 917 -7.23 22.11 4.59
CA SER A 917 -8.06 22.42 5.75
C SER A 917 -9.55 22.47 5.39
N LEU A 918 -10.36 22.23 6.41
CA LEU A 918 -11.81 22.14 6.32
C LEU A 918 -12.44 22.93 7.48
N LEU A 919 -13.31 23.87 7.16
CA LEU A 919 -14.17 24.59 8.09
C LEU A 919 -15.64 24.30 7.78
N ILE A 920 -16.29 23.53 8.65
CA ILE A 920 -17.73 23.28 8.58
C ILE A 920 -18.43 24.36 9.43
N PRO A 921 -19.30 25.21 8.86
CA PRO A 921 -20.02 26.23 9.61
C PRO A 921 -21.00 25.62 10.62
N ALA A 922 -21.29 26.34 11.70
CA ALA A 922 -22.37 25.96 12.61
C ALA A 922 -23.69 25.80 11.84
N GLN A 923 -24.47 24.77 12.18
CA GLN A 923 -25.67 24.33 11.45
C GLN A 923 -25.43 23.82 10.01
N GLY A 924 -24.18 23.70 9.54
CA GLY A 924 -23.85 23.13 8.24
C GLY A 924 -24.28 21.66 8.11
N LEU A 925 -24.24 20.91 9.22
CA LEU A 925 -24.71 19.52 9.31
C LEU A 925 -25.96 19.41 10.21
N THR A 926 -26.87 18.50 9.88
CA THR A 926 -28.11 18.25 10.63
C THR A 926 -27.93 17.30 11.81
N GLN A 927 -26.93 16.44 11.75
CA GLN A 927 -26.59 15.42 12.76
C GLN A 927 -25.07 15.35 12.93
N THR A 928 -24.59 14.78 14.03
CA THR A 928 -23.15 14.51 14.19
C THR A 928 -22.75 13.33 13.30
N ILE A 929 -21.66 13.49 12.55
CA ILE A 929 -21.01 12.46 11.74
C ILE A 929 -19.48 12.55 11.90
N LYS A 930 -18.80 11.41 11.82
CA LYS A 930 -17.35 11.36 11.71
C LYS A 930 -16.94 11.78 10.30
N ILE A 931 -16.20 12.87 10.20
CA ILE A 931 -15.64 13.44 8.99
C ILE A 931 -14.20 12.93 8.83
N THR A 932 -13.81 12.58 7.62
CA THR A 932 -12.41 12.30 7.27
C THR A 932 -11.94 13.18 6.12
N VAL A 933 -10.64 13.47 6.08
CA VAL A 933 -9.95 14.02 4.90
C VAL A 933 -8.66 13.21 4.73
N ALA A 934 -8.50 12.53 3.60
CA ALA A 934 -7.33 11.72 3.30
C ALA A 934 -6.76 12.09 1.93
N GLU A 935 -5.44 12.00 1.78
CA GLU A 935 -4.80 12.07 0.47
C GLU A 935 -5.02 10.77 -0.31
N VAL A 936 -5.35 10.88 -1.60
CA VAL A 936 -5.54 9.73 -2.49
C VAL A 936 -4.17 9.28 -3.03
N PRO A 937 -3.77 8.01 -2.89
CA PRO A 937 -2.50 7.49 -3.39
C PRO A 937 -2.30 7.79 -4.88
N SER A 938 -1.07 8.13 -5.29
CA SER A 938 -0.76 8.59 -6.66
C SER A 938 -1.23 7.66 -7.78
N ALA A 939 -1.29 6.35 -7.54
CA ALA A 939 -1.80 5.35 -8.49
C ALA A 939 -3.33 5.42 -8.67
N GLU A 940 -4.07 5.84 -7.64
CA GLU A 940 -5.53 5.93 -7.58
C GLU A 940 -6.07 7.34 -7.93
N GLN A 941 -5.18 8.33 -8.12
CA GLN A 941 -5.59 9.71 -8.37
C GLN A 941 -6.34 9.84 -9.71
N PRO A 942 -7.52 10.50 -9.76
CA PRO A 942 -8.29 10.62 -11.00
C PRO A 942 -7.59 11.39 -12.12
N LYS A 943 -7.21 10.67 -13.17
CA LYS A 943 -6.62 11.22 -14.40
C LYS A 943 -7.70 11.68 -15.39
N GLN A 944 -7.42 12.72 -16.17
CA GLN A 944 -8.32 13.22 -17.21
C GLN A 944 -7.54 13.95 -18.31
N PHE A 945 -7.78 13.59 -19.58
CA PHE A 945 -7.03 14.09 -20.73
C PHE A 945 -6.74 15.61 -20.69
N ALA A 946 -5.45 15.93 -20.67
CA ALA A 946 -4.90 17.28 -20.66
C ALA A 946 -5.35 18.19 -19.49
N VAL A 947 -5.90 17.63 -18.41
CA VAL A 947 -6.01 18.27 -17.10
C VAL A 947 -4.73 17.98 -16.32
N LYS A 948 -4.14 19.00 -15.70
CA LYS A 948 -2.93 18.83 -14.88
C LYS A 948 -3.25 19.10 -13.42
N LEU A 949 -2.85 18.21 -12.52
CA LEU A 949 -2.95 18.43 -11.08
C LEU A 949 -1.95 19.52 -10.64
N GLY A 950 -2.43 20.46 -9.82
CA GLY A 950 -1.63 21.49 -9.13
C GLY A 950 -1.51 21.25 -7.62
N SER A 951 -2.25 20.28 -7.08
CA SER A 951 -2.10 19.72 -5.73
C SER A 951 -2.29 18.21 -5.80
N SER A 952 -1.99 17.49 -4.73
CA SER A 952 -2.55 16.15 -4.49
C SER A 952 -4.09 16.18 -4.52
N VAL A 953 -4.67 15.00 -4.66
CA VAL A 953 -6.12 14.78 -4.60
C VAL A 953 -6.51 14.38 -3.17
N TYR A 954 -7.53 15.01 -2.62
CA TYR A 954 -8.00 14.75 -1.26
C TYR A 954 -9.43 14.21 -1.27
N GLU A 955 -9.65 13.05 -0.68
CA GLU A 955 -10.96 12.45 -0.46
C GLU A 955 -11.56 12.96 0.86
N PHE A 956 -12.74 13.58 0.78
CA PHE A 956 -13.50 14.01 1.94
C PHE A 956 -14.60 12.99 2.25
N GLY A 957 -14.52 12.36 3.43
CA GLY A 957 -15.46 11.33 3.88
C GLY A 957 -16.43 11.83 4.95
N PRO A 958 -17.66 11.28 5.03
CA PRO A 958 -18.24 10.28 4.14
C PRO A 958 -18.66 10.89 2.79
N GLY A 959 -18.34 10.21 1.69
CA GLY A 959 -18.67 10.66 0.33
C GLY A 959 -20.17 10.94 0.15
N GLY A 960 -20.50 11.98 -0.60
CA GLY A 960 -21.87 12.40 -0.85
C GLY A 960 -22.56 13.13 0.32
N THR A 961 -21.91 13.33 1.47
CA THR A 961 -22.40 14.20 2.56
C THR A 961 -22.73 15.58 2.01
N LYS A 962 -23.92 16.13 2.32
CA LYS A 962 -24.38 17.45 1.84
C LYS A 962 -24.58 18.43 2.98
N PHE A 963 -24.19 19.68 2.77
CA PHE A 963 -24.27 20.74 3.77
C PHE A 963 -25.49 21.65 3.58
N GLN A 964 -26.04 22.14 4.70
CA GLN A 964 -27.09 23.17 4.71
C GLN A 964 -26.51 24.57 4.43
N GLU A 965 -25.32 24.83 4.96
CA GLU A 965 -24.46 25.97 4.59
C GLU A 965 -23.11 25.40 4.10
N PRO A 966 -22.60 25.80 2.91
CA PRO A 966 -21.38 25.24 2.35
C PRO A 966 -20.18 25.27 3.30
N ALA A 967 -19.43 24.17 3.33
CA ALA A 967 -18.16 24.11 4.02
C ALA A 967 -17.11 24.94 3.26
N THR A 968 -16.16 25.55 3.97
CA THR A 968 -15.00 26.22 3.38
C THR A 968 -13.82 25.26 3.39
N ILE A 969 -13.22 25.02 2.22
CA ILE A 969 -12.00 24.22 2.06
C ILE A 969 -10.87 25.16 1.65
N ALA A 970 -9.66 24.91 2.14
CA ALA A 970 -8.46 25.50 1.56
C ALA A 970 -7.40 24.45 1.28
N ILE A 971 -6.77 24.53 0.10
CA ILE A 971 -5.69 23.66 -0.36
C ILE A 971 -4.46 24.54 -0.67
N LYS A 972 -3.27 24.07 -0.32
CA LYS A 972 -1.99 24.75 -0.59
C LYS A 972 -1.38 24.22 -1.89
N VAL A 973 -0.88 25.13 -2.72
CA VAL A 973 -0.39 24.84 -4.08
C VAL A 973 1.00 25.46 -4.28
N PRO A 974 2.01 24.68 -4.73
CA PRO A 974 3.28 25.22 -5.15
C PRO A 974 3.13 25.87 -6.54
N LEU A 975 3.20 27.20 -6.62
CA LEU A 975 2.96 27.95 -7.87
C LEU A 975 4.19 27.96 -8.80
N THR A 976 4.65 26.76 -9.16
CA THR A 976 5.83 26.48 -9.98
C THR A 976 5.72 27.06 -11.40
N ALA A 977 6.83 27.08 -12.15
CA ALA A 977 6.92 27.76 -13.44
C ALA A 977 6.11 27.06 -14.57
N ASP A 978 5.80 25.79 -14.38
CA ASP A 978 5.06 24.89 -15.26
C ASP A 978 3.54 24.85 -14.95
N LEU A 979 3.05 25.72 -14.06
CA LEU A 979 1.63 25.97 -13.82
C LEU A 979 1.17 27.32 -14.40
N ASP A 980 0.14 27.27 -15.22
CA ASP A 980 -0.58 28.42 -15.78
C ASP A 980 -1.63 28.91 -14.78
N ILE A 981 -1.26 29.93 -14.00
CA ILE A 981 -2.07 30.50 -12.90
C ILE A 981 -3.44 30.98 -13.37
N ASP A 982 -3.56 31.49 -14.60
CA ASP A 982 -4.84 31.97 -15.14
C ASP A 982 -5.83 30.82 -15.43
N LYS A 983 -5.36 29.57 -15.37
CA LYS A 983 -6.14 28.33 -15.58
C LYS A 983 -6.25 27.44 -14.34
N LEU A 984 -5.60 27.81 -13.23
CA LEU A 984 -5.73 27.09 -11.95
C LEU A 984 -7.11 27.33 -11.34
N ALA A 985 -7.77 26.26 -10.93
CA ALA A 985 -9.02 26.27 -10.18
C ALA A 985 -9.12 25.04 -9.27
N PRO A 986 -9.68 25.15 -8.06
CA PRO A 986 -10.13 23.97 -7.35
C PRO A 986 -11.30 23.34 -8.11
N ALA A 987 -11.33 22.01 -8.09
CA ALA A 987 -12.35 21.20 -8.70
C ALA A 987 -12.69 20.03 -7.78
N TRP A 988 -13.93 19.54 -7.90
CA TRP A 988 -14.31 18.23 -7.41
C TRP A 988 -14.34 17.23 -8.56
N TYR A 989 -14.03 15.98 -8.28
CA TYR A 989 -14.12 14.91 -9.28
C TYR A 989 -15.54 14.34 -9.31
N ASN A 990 -16.16 14.35 -10.48
CA ASN A 990 -17.45 13.72 -10.70
C ASN A 990 -17.24 12.28 -11.17
N GLU A 991 -17.40 11.33 -10.25
CA GLU A 991 -17.24 9.90 -10.52
C GLU A 991 -18.27 9.35 -11.52
N GLU A 992 -19.47 9.93 -11.61
CA GLU A 992 -20.49 9.52 -12.61
C GLU A 992 -20.07 9.87 -14.05
N THR A 993 -19.28 10.94 -14.24
CA THR A 993 -18.88 11.43 -15.57
C THR A 993 -17.38 11.31 -15.86
N GLY A 994 -16.59 10.88 -14.88
CA GLY A 994 -15.12 10.82 -14.96
C GLY A 994 -14.46 12.17 -15.22
N ALA A 995 -14.95 13.26 -14.61
CA ALA A 995 -14.52 14.62 -14.98
C ALA A 995 -14.37 15.58 -13.79
N TRP A 996 -13.35 16.43 -13.84
CA TRP A 996 -13.12 17.51 -12.90
C TRP A 996 -14.06 18.70 -13.15
N VAL A 997 -14.87 19.04 -12.14
CA VAL A 997 -15.84 20.15 -12.17
C VAL A 997 -15.34 21.28 -11.27
N THR A 998 -14.99 22.42 -11.88
CA THR A 998 -14.39 23.55 -11.14
C THR A 998 -15.37 24.34 -10.29
N VAL A 999 -14.86 24.87 -9.18
CA VAL A 999 -15.59 25.78 -8.27
C VAL A 999 -14.86 27.12 -8.14
N PRO A 1000 -15.57 28.26 -8.03
CA PRO A 1000 -14.94 29.57 -7.87
C PRO A 1000 -14.13 29.69 -6.57
N ALA A 1001 -12.94 30.30 -6.67
CA ALA A 1001 -11.99 30.37 -5.55
C ALA A 1001 -11.25 31.70 -5.41
N LEU A 1002 -10.71 31.92 -4.21
CA LEU A 1002 -9.68 32.92 -3.93
C LEU A 1002 -8.32 32.22 -4.00
N ILE A 1003 -7.38 32.76 -4.79
CA ILE A 1003 -6.04 32.18 -4.97
C ILE A 1003 -5.02 33.23 -4.54
N ASP A 1004 -4.32 33.00 -3.43
CA ASP A 1004 -3.26 33.88 -2.97
C ASP A 1004 -1.91 33.52 -3.62
N LEU A 1005 -1.47 34.35 -4.56
CA LEU A 1005 -0.24 34.12 -5.30
C LEU A 1005 1.03 34.23 -4.44
N LYS A 1006 0.95 34.83 -3.26
CA LYS A 1006 2.08 34.96 -2.33
C LYS A 1006 2.31 33.70 -1.49
N THR A 1007 1.24 33.01 -1.09
CA THR A 1007 1.29 31.89 -0.15
C THR A 1007 0.96 30.55 -0.79
N GLY A 1008 0.35 30.54 -1.97
CA GLY A 1008 -0.12 29.33 -2.64
C GLY A 1008 -1.46 28.83 -2.12
N LEU A 1009 -2.12 29.58 -1.22
CA LEU A 1009 -3.38 29.15 -0.62
C LEU A 1009 -4.56 29.36 -1.58
N VAL A 1010 -5.29 28.29 -1.87
CA VAL A 1010 -6.50 28.27 -2.69
C VAL A 1010 -7.70 27.98 -1.79
N VAL A 1011 -8.59 28.96 -1.60
CA VAL A 1011 -9.75 28.87 -0.71
C VAL A 1011 -11.05 28.87 -1.51
N PHE A 1012 -11.95 27.94 -1.24
CA PHE A 1012 -13.22 27.77 -1.95
C PHE A 1012 -14.33 27.22 -1.04
N GLN A 1013 -15.56 27.14 -1.56
CA GLN A 1013 -16.71 26.54 -0.87
C GLN A 1013 -17.16 25.23 -1.54
N ALA A 1014 -17.55 24.26 -0.73
CA ALA A 1014 -18.10 22.97 -1.13
C ALA A 1014 -19.48 22.75 -0.48
N ASP A 1015 -20.48 22.38 -1.28
CA ASP A 1015 -21.82 22.03 -0.80
C ASP A 1015 -22.00 20.53 -0.51
N HIS A 1016 -21.03 19.72 -0.92
CA HIS A 1016 -20.97 18.29 -0.64
C HIS A 1016 -19.53 17.76 -0.54
N PHE A 1017 -19.40 16.51 -0.10
CA PHE A 1017 -18.15 15.76 -0.03
C PHE A 1017 -17.96 14.76 -1.18
N THR A 1018 -16.71 14.67 -1.63
CA THR A 1018 -16.17 13.82 -2.71
C THR A 1018 -14.64 14.05 -2.74
N LYS A 1019 -13.96 13.66 -3.82
CA LYS A 1019 -12.56 13.96 -4.09
C LYS A 1019 -12.39 15.40 -4.61
N PHE A 1020 -11.48 16.18 -4.02
CA PHE A 1020 -11.15 17.55 -4.43
C PHE A 1020 -9.66 17.71 -4.71
N ALA A 1021 -9.32 18.55 -5.68
CA ALA A 1021 -7.95 18.96 -5.98
C ALA A 1021 -7.92 20.37 -6.56
N VAL A 1022 -6.75 21.01 -6.58
CA VAL A 1022 -6.52 22.18 -7.46
C VAL A 1022 -6.00 21.67 -8.79
N VAL A 1023 -6.71 22.00 -9.88
CA VAL A 1023 -6.38 21.56 -11.23
C VAL A 1023 -6.10 22.75 -12.14
N GLN A 1024 -5.20 22.55 -13.09
CA GLN A 1024 -5.00 23.42 -14.24
C GLN A 1024 -5.83 22.87 -15.41
N LEU A 1025 -6.83 23.64 -15.85
CA LEU A 1025 -7.65 23.24 -16.98
C LEU A 1025 -6.88 23.26 -18.32
N PRO A 1026 -7.22 22.37 -19.27
CA PRO A 1026 -6.67 22.42 -20.63
C PRO A 1026 -6.96 23.77 -21.30
N ALA A 1027 -6.03 24.21 -22.15
CA ALA A 1027 -6.31 25.32 -23.05
C ALA A 1027 -7.49 24.95 -23.97
N ARG A 1028 -8.42 25.89 -24.18
CA ARG A 1028 -9.57 25.72 -25.09
C ARG A 1028 -9.57 26.76 -26.19
N LYS A 1029 -9.98 26.38 -27.40
CA LYS A 1029 -10.08 27.26 -28.56
C LYS A 1029 -11.41 27.07 -29.28
N SER A 1030 -12.37 27.94 -28.97
CA SER A 1030 -13.72 27.94 -29.56
C SER A 1030 -13.74 28.35 -31.04
N PHE A 1031 -14.70 27.81 -31.79
CA PHE A 1031 -14.96 28.15 -33.19
C PHE A 1031 -16.42 28.57 -33.41
N PRO A 1032 -16.72 29.59 -34.25
CA PRO A 1032 -18.09 30.09 -34.45
C PRO A 1032 -19.09 29.07 -35.01
N ASP A 1033 -18.61 28.00 -35.65
CA ASP A 1033 -19.39 26.92 -36.25
C ASP A 1033 -19.48 25.65 -35.37
N VAL A 1034 -18.91 25.69 -34.15
CA VAL A 1034 -18.98 24.63 -33.13
C VAL A 1034 -19.71 25.18 -31.90
N GLY A 1035 -21.01 25.40 -32.07
CA GLY A 1035 -21.90 25.88 -31.01
C GLY A 1035 -22.62 24.74 -30.27
N ASP A 1036 -23.65 25.07 -29.51
CA ASP A 1036 -24.37 24.12 -28.66
C ASP A 1036 -25.16 23.07 -29.47
N ASN A 1037 -25.40 23.34 -30.76
CA ASN A 1037 -25.90 22.35 -31.72
C ASN A 1037 -24.88 21.24 -32.09
N MET A 1038 -23.65 21.33 -31.57
CA MET A 1038 -22.56 20.36 -31.66
C MET A 1038 -22.00 20.00 -30.28
N ALA A 1039 -22.81 20.09 -29.21
CA ALA A 1039 -22.37 19.81 -27.84
C ALA A 1039 -21.58 18.49 -27.70
N TRP A 1040 -22.01 17.43 -28.40
CA TRP A 1040 -21.36 16.10 -28.45
C TRP A 1040 -19.91 16.10 -28.97
N ALA A 1041 -19.47 17.13 -29.67
CA ALA A 1041 -18.11 17.28 -30.21
C ALA A 1041 -17.38 18.54 -29.71
N LYS A 1042 -18.09 19.45 -29.06
CA LYS A 1042 -17.58 20.78 -28.71
C LYS A 1042 -16.35 20.71 -27.82
N GLU A 1043 -16.41 19.90 -26.77
CA GLU A 1043 -15.32 19.65 -25.83
C GLU A 1043 -14.05 19.13 -26.52
N ALA A 1044 -14.16 17.97 -27.18
CA ALA A 1044 -13.08 17.36 -27.94
C ALA A 1044 -12.43 18.34 -28.94
N VAL A 1045 -13.24 19.08 -29.70
CA VAL A 1045 -12.74 20.05 -30.67
C VAL A 1045 -12.05 21.24 -29.99
N GLU A 1046 -12.61 21.78 -28.90
CA GLU A 1046 -12.05 22.94 -28.21
C GLU A 1046 -10.75 22.62 -27.48
N ILE A 1047 -10.67 21.46 -26.80
CA ILE A 1047 -9.47 20.99 -26.09
C ILE A 1047 -8.37 20.65 -27.10
N LEU A 1048 -8.63 19.77 -28.08
CA LEU A 1048 -7.62 19.42 -29.09
C LEU A 1048 -7.14 20.65 -29.88
N ALA A 1049 -7.97 21.68 -30.04
CA ALA A 1049 -7.59 22.92 -30.71
C ALA A 1049 -6.80 23.89 -29.82
N GLY A 1050 -6.99 23.81 -28.50
CA GLY A 1050 -6.18 24.55 -27.52
C GLY A 1050 -4.82 23.91 -27.29
N GLN A 1051 -4.74 22.57 -27.32
CA GLN A 1051 -3.47 21.81 -27.36
C GLN A 1051 -2.77 21.89 -28.73
N GLY A 1052 -3.44 22.42 -29.76
CA GLY A 1052 -2.89 22.63 -31.10
C GLY A 1052 -2.91 21.41 -32.03
N PHE A 1053 -3.38 20.26 -31.55
CA PHE A 1053 -3.51 19.00 -32.29
C PHE A 1053 -4.49 19.10 -33.46
N VAL A 1054 -5.55 19.91 -33.32
CA VAL A 1054 -6.44 20.28 -34.44
C VAL A 1054 -6.45 21.78 -34.71
N ASN A 1055 -6.68 22.16 -35.96
CA ASN A 1055 -6.69 23.55 -36.38
C ASN A 1055 -7.88 23.85 -37.31
N GLY A 1056 -8.44 25.05 -37.16
CA GLY A 1056 -9.48 25.57 -38.06
C GLY A 1056 -8.90 26.09 -39.38
N THR A 1057 -9.74 26.19 -40.41
CA THR A 1057 -9.35 26.52 -41.79
C THR A 1057 -9.44 28.02 -42.11
N GLY A 1058 -9.65 28.87 -41.10
CA GLY A 1058 -9.88 30.31 -41.23
C GLY A 1058 -11.34 30.70 -41.50
N ALA A 1059 -12.18 29.75 -41.96
CA ALA A 1059 -13.64 29.92 -42.05
C ALA A 1059 -14.39 29.40 -40.80
N GLY A 1060 -13.74 28.58 -39.99
CA GLY A 1060 -14.30 27.85 -38.84
C GLY A 1060 -13.47 26.60 -38.55
N PHE A 1061 -14.04 25.66 -37.80
CA PHE A 1061 -13.51 24.30 -37.65
C PHE A 1061 -13.97 23.36 -38.77
N GLU A 1062 -15.09 23.67 -39.41
CA GLU A 1062 -15.81 22.86 -40.41
C GLU A 1062 -16.24 21.47 -39.89
N PRO A 1063 -16.97 21.36 -38.76
CA PRO A 1063 -17.23 20.09 -38.08
C PRO A 1063 -17.92 19.02 -38.95
N LYS A 1064 -18.71 19.43 -39.96
CA LYS A 1064 -19.45 18.54 -40.87
C LYS A 1064 -18.70 18.17 -42.16
N ARG A 1065 -17.52 18.75 -42.43
CA ARG A 1065 -16.71 18.41 -43.61
C ARG A 1065 -16.06 17.04 -43.37
N THR A 1066 -15.98 16.19 -44.41
CA THR A 1066 -15.20 14.95 -44.32
C THR A 1066 -13.71 15.26 -44.18
N ILE A 1067 -13.02 14.50 -43.34
CA ILE A 1067 -11.58 14.65 -43.11
C ILE A 1067 -10.77 13.79 -44.09
N SER A 1068 -9.67 14.32 -44.63
CA SER A 1068 -8.79 13.53 -45.51
C SER A 1068 -7.87 12.59 -44.72
N ARG A 1069 -7.36 11.56 -45.39
CA ARG A 1069 -6.34 10.64 -44.83
C ARG A 1069 -5.10 11.41 -44.33
N ALA A 1070 -4.63 12.40 -45.08
CA ALA A 1070 -3.51 13.25 -44.65
C ALA A 1070 -3.84 14.14 -43.44
N GLU A 1071 -5.06 14.71 -43.37
CA GLU A 1071 -5.50 15.49 -42.20
C GLU A 1071 -5.57 14.62 -40.95
N PHE A 1072 -6.11 13.41 -41.03
CA PHE A 1072 -6.23 12.50 -39.88
C PHE A 1072 -4.87 12.00 -39.37
N VAL A 1073 -3.99 11.56 -40.27
CA VAL A 1073 -2.63 11.11 -39.89
C VAL A 1073 -1.85 12.24 -39.24
N LYS A 1074 -1.95 13.48 -39.76
CA LYS A 1074 -1.36 14.64 -39.09
C LYS A 1074 -1.90 14.83 -37.66
N MET A 1075 -3.20 14.69 -37.43
CA MET A 1075 -3.78 14.81 -36.09
C MET A 1075 -3.19 13.80 -35.12
N VAL A 1076 -3.13 12.51 -35.50
CA VAL A 1076 -2.55 11.42 -34.68
C VAL A 1076 -1.07 11.69 -34.38
N VAL A 1077 -0.25 11.89 -35.42
CA VAL A 1077 1.20 12.14 -35.30
C VAL A 1077 1.53 13.40 -34.47
N THR A 1078 0.66 14.41 -34.49
CA THR A 1078 0.83 15.62 -33.68
C THR A 1078 0.41 15.39 -32.22
N ALA A 1079 -0.69 14.67 -31.99
CA ALA A 1079 -1.22 14.44 -30.65
C ALA A 1079 -0.32 13.53 -29.80
N LEU A 1080 0.33 12.55 -30.44
CA LEU A 1080 1.17 11.55 -29.78
C LEU A 1080 2.67 11.89 -29.79
N GLY A 1081 3.02 13.17 -29.98
CA GLY A 1081 4.41 13.64 -29.88
C GLY A 1081 5.40 13.13 -30.94
N MET A 1082 5.01 12.21 -31.83
CA MET A 1082 5.84 11.55 -32.85
C MET A 1082 6.60 12.53 -33.77
N GLY A 1083 6.07 13.73 -33.96
CA GLY A 1083 6.72 14.83 -34.69
C GLY A 1083 6.74 14.67 -36.21
N GLU A 1084 7.16 15.72 -36.91
CA GLU A 1084 7.31 15.71 -38.37
C GLU A 1084 8.74 15.24 -38.74
N LYS A 1085 8.84 14.28 -39.68
CA LYS A 1085 10.11 13.70 -40.15
C LYS A 1085 10.47 14.21 -41.56
N THR A 1086 11.71 14.06 -41.99
CA THR A 1086 12.11 14.37 -43.38
C THR A 1086 11.58 13.29 -44.31
N TYR A 1087 10.69 13.64 -45.26
CA TYR A 1087 10.09 12.67 -46.17
C TYR A 1087 11.09 12.04 -47.14
N GLU A 1088 11.14 10.71 -47.17
CA GLU A 1088 11.99 9.97 -48.10
C GLU A 1088 11.34 9.86 -49.48
N SER A 1089 11.99 10.48 -50.48
CA SER A 1089 11.50 10.51 -51.86
C SER A 1089 11.44 9.10 -52.47
N GLY A 1090 10.23 8.55 -52.52
CA GLY A 1090 9.94 7.24 -53.14
C GLY A 1090 9.00 6.37 -52.32
N LEU A 1091 8.80 6.71 -51.04
CA LEU A 1091 7.98 5.94 -50.11
C LEU A 1091 6.54 5.72 -50.61
N PHE A 1092 5.87 6.79 -51.06
CA PHE A 1092 4.59 6.71 -51.75
C PHE A 1092 4.61 7.51 -53.06
N SER A 1093 4.08 6.91 -54.13
CA SER A 1093 4.10 7.47 -55.50
C SER A 1093 3.23 8.72 -55.69
N ASP A 1094 2.34 9.01 -54.74
CA ASP A 1094 1.41 10.15 -54.74
C ASP A 1094 1.69 11.18 -53.62
N VAL A 1095 2.82 11.04 -52.90
CA VAL A 1095 3.30 12.00 -51.88
C VAL A 1095 4.66 12.55 -52.31
N LYS A 1096 4.84 13.88 -52.22
CA LYS A 1096 6.06 14.56 -52.65
C LYS A 1096 6.75 15.26 -51.50
N GLU A 1097 8.08 15.31 -51.58
CA GLU A 1097 8.89 16.18 -50.74
C GLU A 1097 8.38 17.63 -50.84
N GLY A 1098 8.07 18.24 -49.69
CA GLY A 1098 7.48 19.58 -49.60
C GLY A 1098 5.95 19.66 -49.67
N ASP A 1099 5.21 18.56 -49.84
CA ASP A 1099 3.78 18.55 -49.50
C ASP A 1099 3.61 18.76 -47.98
N TRP A 1100 2.63 19.56 -47.52
CA TRP A 1100 2.48 19.91 -46.10
C TRP A 1100 2.24 18.73 -45.15
N TYR A 1101 1.83 17.58 -45.70
CA TYR A 1101 1.63 16.33 -44.96
C TYR A 1101 2.81 15.37 -45.08
N ALA A 1102 3.80 15.63 -45.93
CA ALA A 1102 4.82 14.65 -46.31
C ALA A 1102 5.59 14.11 -45.09
N GLY A 1103 6.03 14.99 -44.19
CA GLY A 1103 6.76 14.57 -43.00
C GLY A 1103 5.90 13.90 -41.91
N TYR A 1104 4.59 14.19 -41.88
CA TYR A 1104 3.64 13.46 -41.03
C TYR A 1104 3.33 12.06 -41.60
N VAL A 1105 3.30 11.92 -42.93
CA VAL A 1105 3.17 10.62 -43.61
C VAL A 1105 4.44 9.79 -43.42
N GLN A 1106 5.62 10.40 -43.50
CA GLN A 1106 6.88 9.74 -43.15
C GLN A 1106 6.84 9.23 -41.70
N SER A 1107 6.54 10.12 -40.74
CA SER A 1107 6.48 9.79 -39.32
C SER A 1107 5.48 8.66 -39.03
N GLY A 1108 4.27 8.73 -39.60
CA GLY A 1108 3.28 7.65 -39.43
C GLY A 1108 3.65 6.32 -40.11
N TYR A 1109 4.55 6.32 -41.09
CA TYR A 1109 5.05 5.09 -41.69
C TYR A 1109 6.19 4.48 -40.87
N GLU A 1110 7.12 5.32 -40.39
CA GLU A 1110 8.20 4.90 -39.48
C GLU A 1110 7.64 4.31 -38.18
N ASN A 1111 6.61 4.93 -37.60
CA ASN A 1111 5.88 4.43 -36.42
C ASN A 1111 4.85 3.33 -36.77
N GLN A 1112 4.89 2.74 -37.97
CA GLN A 1112 4.04 1.63 -38.45
C GLN A 1112 2.51 1.84 -38.45
N ILE A 1113 2.00 2.97 -37.99
CA ILE A 1113 0.55 3.27 -37.91
C ILE A 1113 -0.13 3.40 -39.28
N ILE A 1114 0.65 3.68 -40.35
CA ILE A 1114 0.19 3.60 -41.73
C ILE A 1114 1.06 2.69 -42.62
N THR A 1115 0.41 1.80 -43.37
CA THR A 1115 1.05 0.88 -44.32
C THR A 1115 0.80 1.27 -45.80
N GLY A 1116 0.14 2.41 -46.03
CA GLY A 1116 -0.27 2.87 -47.36
C GLY A 1116 -1.52 2.17 -47.90
N ALA A 1117 -1.62 2.12 -49.22
CA ALA A 1117 -2.66 1.46 -50.00
C ALA A 1117 -2.05 0.76 -51.22
N ALA A 1118 -2.87 -0.02 -51.93
CA ALA A 1118 -2.46 -0.74 -53.13
C ALA A 1118 -1.73 0.15 -54.16
N GLU A 1119 -0.79 -0.44 -54.90
CA GLU A 1119 0.06 0.23 -55.90
C GLU A 1119 1.08 1.24 -55.32
N GLY A 1120 1.42 1.18 -54.03
CA GLY A 1120 2.44 2.05 -53.43
C GLY A 1120 1.98 3.52 -53.37
N LYS A 1121 0.77 3.73 -52.86
CA LYS A 1121 0.11 5.05 -52.74
C LYS A 1121 -0.38 5.27 -51.32
N PHE A 1122 -0.35 6.51 -50.84
CA PHE A 1122 -0.91 6.88 -49.54
C PHE A 1122 -2.37 7.40 -49.64
N ARG A 1123 -2.76 7.97 -50.78
CA ARG A 1123 -4.07 8.61 -51.05
C ARG A 1123 -4.35 9.81 -50.11
N PRO A 1124 -3.47 10.83 -50.05
CA PRO A 1124 -3.55 11.91 -49.03
C PRO A 1124 -4.82 12.76 -49.06
N GLN A 1125 -5.44 12.93 -50.22
CA GLN A 1125 -6.62 13.78 -50.42
C GLN A 1125 -7.96 13.04 -50.29
N ASP A 1126 -7.94 11.71 -50.22
CA ASP A 1126 -9.15 10.91 -50.10
C ASP A 1126 -9.73 11.02 -48.68
N SER A 1127 -11.06 11.05 -48.56
CA SER A 1127 -11.72 11.07 -47.26
C SER A 1127 -11.54 9.73 -46.54
N ILE A 1128 -11.06 9.76 -45.30
CA ILE A 1128 -10.74 8.54 -44.55
C ILE A 1128 -12.00 7.83 -44.06
N SER A 1129 -12.07 6.51 -44.21
CA SER A 1129 -13.19 5.65 -43.79
C SER A 1129 -13.08 5.19 -42.34
N ARG A 1130 -14.21 4.77 -41.75
CA ARG A 1130 -14.28 4.19 -40.40
C ARG A 1130 -13.39 2.94 -40.25
N ASN A 1131 -13.28 2.11 -41.29
CA ASN A 1131 -12.35 0.98 -41.32
C ASN A 1131 -10.88 1.43 -41.22
N GLU A 1132 -10.50 2.48 -41.95
CA GLU A 1132 -9.12 2.98 -41.98
C GLU A 1132 -8.75 3.66 -40.66
N VAL A 1133 -9.66 4.43 -40.05
CA VAL A 1133 -9.47 5.00 -38.71
C VAL A 1133 -9.31 3.90 -37.66
N ALA A 1134 -10.22 2.92 -37.64
CA ALA A 1134 -10.16 1.80 -36.71
C ALA A 1134 -8.84 1.02 -36.84
N ALA A 1135 -8.36 0.79 -38.06
CA ALA A 1135 -7.09 0.12 -38.31
C ALA A 1135 -5.85 1.00 -38.00
N ILE A 1136 -5.95 2.34 -38.02
CA ILE A 1136 -4.87 3.23 -37.56
C ILE A 1136 -4.79 3.18 -36.03
N LEU A 1137 -5.92 3.38 -35.34
CA LEU A 1137 -5.95 3.38 -33.87
C LEU A 1137 -5.55 2.02 -33.29
N TYR A 1138 -5.89 0.94 -33.99
CA TYR A 1138 -5.44 -0.40 -33.63
C TYR A 1138 -3.91 -0.57 -33.67
N ARG A 1139 -3.22 0.06 -34.64
CA ARG A 1139 -1.75 0.03 -34.76
C ARG A 1139 -1.04 1.01 -33.83
N LEU A 1140 -1.77 1.76 -33.01
CA LEU A 1140 -1.19 2.63 -31.98
C LEU A 1140 -0.98 1.91 -30.64
N GLN A 1141 -1.61 0.75 -30.44
CA GLN A 1141 -1.29 -0.11 -29.30
C GLN A 1141 0.15 -0.59 -29.42
N GLU A 1142 0.89 -0.60 -28.31
CA GLU A 1142 2.24 -1.19 -28.22
C GLU A 1142 2.21 -2.74 -28.24
N ALA A 1143 1.02 -3.35 -28.40
CA ALA A 1143 0.82 -4.78 -28.51
C ALA A 1143 0.89 -5.30 -29.96
N THR A 1144 1.44 -6.50 -30.10
CA THR A 1144 1.34 -7.36 -31.30
C THR A 1144 -0.11 -7.45 -31.78
N PRO A 1145 -0.37 -7.62 -33.10
CA PRO A 1145 -1.74 -7.76 -33.58
C PRO A 1145 -2.40 -8.97 -32.93
N VAL A 1146 -3.43 -8.72 -32.09
CA VAL A 1146 -4.36 -9.72 -31.56
C VAL A 1146 -4.61 -10.76 -32.64
N SER A 1147 -4.21 -12.00 -32.35
CA SER A 1147 -4.43 -13.13 -33.25
C SER A 1147 -5.90 -13.16 -33.64
N SER A 1148 -6.22 -13.46 -34.91
CA SER A 1148 -7.57 -13.31 -35.42
C SER A 1148 -8.51 -14.40 -34.91
N GLN A 1149 -8.80 -14.37 -33.60
CA GLN A 1149 -9.85 -15.15 -32.98
C GLN A 1149 -11.18 -14.81 -33.68
N ASN A 1150 -11.91 -15.85 -34.07
CA ASN A 1150 -13.12 -15.78 -34.89
C ASN A 1150 -14.35 -15.25 -34.13
N ASN A 1151 -14.17 -14.28 -33.24
CA ASN A 1151 -15.24 -13.62 -32.52
C ASN A 1151 -16.07 -12.73 -33.48
N PRO A 1152 -17.35 -13.07 -33.73
CA PRO A 1152 -18.17 -12.36 -34.69
C PRO A 1152 -18.44 -10.92 -34.22
N LEU A 1153 -18.20 -9.96 -35.10
CA LEU A 1153 -18.50 -8.55 -34.83
C LEU A 1153 -19.99 -8.36 -34.48
N PRO A 1154 -20.33 -7.63 -33.40
CA PRO A 1154 -21.72 -7.45 -32.92
C PRO A 1154 -22.57 -6.50 -33.80
N PHE A 1155 -22.17 -6.30 -35.06
CA PHE A 1155 -22.81 -5.40 -36.01
C PHE A 1155 -23.52 -6.18 -37.12
N LYS A 1156 -24.73 -5.75 -37.50
CA LYS A 1156 -25.55 -6.36 -38.57
C LYS A 1156 -24.89 -6.32 -39.95
N ASP A 1157 -23.90 -5.45 -40.15
CA ASP A 1157 -23.07 -5.37 -41.35
C ASP A 1157 -21.65 -5.93 -41.16
N GLY A 1158 -21.38 -6.67 -40.07
CA GLY A 1158 -20.09 -7.32 -39.79
C GLY A 1158 -19.54 -8.13 -40.96
N VAL A 1159 -20.41 -8.89 -41.66
CA VAL A 1159 -20.06 -9.66 -42.87
C VAL A 1159 -19.65 -8.82 -44.09
N LYS A 1160 -19.76 -7.48 -44.03
CA LYS A 1160 -19.33 -6.54 -45.08
C LYS A 1160 -18.03 -5.82 -44.72
N ILE A 1161 -17.52 -6.01 -43.51
CA ILE A 1161 -16.24 -5.46 -43.07
C ILE A 1161 -15.11 -6.32 -43.69
N PRO A 1162 -14.07 -5.70 -44.28
CA PRO A 1162 -12.96 -6.46 -44.84
C PRO A 1162 -12.06 -7.01 -43.71
N ALA A 1163 -11.49 -8.20 -43.91
CA ALA A 1163 -10.70 -8.91 -42.90
C ALA A 1163 -9.63 -8.04 -42.21
N TRP A 1164 -8.88 -7.22 -42.96
CA TRP A 1164 -7.84 -6.32 -42.44
C TRP A 1164 -8.34 -5.26 -41.45
N ALA A 1165 -9.64 -4.99 -41.40
CA ALA A 1165 -10.25 -4.02 -40.51
C ALA A 1165 -10.94 -4.67 -39.29
N VAL A 1166 -11.05 -6.01 -39.23
CA VAL A 1166 -11.84 -6.70 -38.19
C VAL A 1166 -11.27 -6.44 -36.80
N SER A 1167 -9.99 -6.72 -36.57
CA SER A 1167 -9.34 -6.52 -35.27
C SER A 1167 -9.40 -5.07 -34.81
N GLY A 1168 -9.17 -4.12 -35.73
CA GLY A 1168 -9.29 -2.70 -35.39
C GLY A 1168 -10.71 -2.26 -35.04
N ILE A 1169 -11.73 -2.86 -35.66
CA ILE A 1169 -13.14 -2.58 -35.34
C ILE A 1169 -13.57 -3.24 -34.04
N GLN A 1170 -13.06 -4.43 -33.73
CA GLN A 1170 -13.22 -5.05 -32.40
C GLN A 1170 -12.62 -4.14 -31.31
N TYR A 1171 -11.40 -3.64 -31.51
CA TYR A 1171 -10.72 -2.72 -30.59
C TYR A 1171 -11.49 -1.41 -30.37
N VAL A 1172 -11.76 -0.62 -31.43
CA VAL A 1172 -12.46 0.68 -31.25
C VAL A 1172 -13.90 0.54 -30.77
N HIS A 1173 -14.50 -0.65 -30.89
CA HIS A 1173 -15.80 -0.92 -30.28
C HIS A 1173 -15.68 -1.28 -28.80
N ARG A 1174 -14.76 -2.18 -28.44
CA ARG A 1174 -14.49 -2.59 -27.05
C ARG A 1174 -14.12 -1.38 -26.18
N GLN A 1175 -13.24 -0.52 -26.69
CA GLN A 1175 -12.78 0.69 -26.00
C GLN A 1175 -13.72 1.91 -26.19
N GLU A 1176 -14.96 1.70 -26.67
CA GLU A 1176 -15.98 2.72 -26.92
C GLU A 1176 -15.59 3.94 -27.81
N LEU A 1177 -14.40 3.94 -28.39
CA LEU A 1177 -13.90 4.96 -29.32
C LEU A 1177 -14.87 5.15 -30.52
N MET A 1178 -15.51 4.06 -30.97
CA MET A 1178 -16.48 4.02 -32.07
C MET A 1178 -17.59 2.97 -31.85
N THR A 1179 -18.68 3.32 -31.18
CA THR A 1179 -19.78 2.41 -30.77
C THR A 1179 -20.75 1.94 -31.89
N GLY A 1180 -20.60 2.42 -33.12
CA GLY A 1180 -21.50 2.11 -34.25
C GLY A 1180 -22.68 3.08 -34.38
N TYR A 1181 -23.78 2.63 -34.99
CA TYR A 1181 -25.02 3.42 -35.20
C TYR A 1181 -26.22 2.73 -34.53
N GLU A 1182 -27.23 3.52 -34.13
CA GLU A 1182 -28.50 3.06 -33.50
C GLU A 1182 -29.23 1.95 -34.29
N ASP A 1183 -29.03 1.87 -35.61
CA ASP A 1183 -29.60 0.81 -36.45
C ASP A 1183 -28.90 -0.55 -36.29
N GLY A 1184 -27.85 -0.63 -35.46
CA GLY A 1184 -27.05 -1.83 -35.18
C GLY A 1184 -26.02 -2.14 -36.26
N THR A 1185 -25.52 -1.13 -36.99
CA THR A 1185 -24.45 -1.29 -38.00
C THR A 1185 -23.24 -0.42 -37.68
N PHE A 1186 -22.06 -0.83 -38.14
CA PHE A 1186 -20.82 -0.05 -38.00
C PHE A 1186 -20.59 0.91 -39.18
N LYS A 1187 -21.10 0.56 -40.38
CA LYS A 1187 -20.95 1.32 -41.64
C LYS A 1187 -19.50 1.62 -41.98
N GLY A 1188 -18.65 0.60 -41.91
CA GLY A 1188 -17.19 0.70 -42.00
C GLY A 1188 -16.62 1.48 -43.20
N SER A 1189 -17.30 1.44 -44.36
CA SER A 1189 -16.89 2.17 -45.56
C SER A 1189 -17.29 3.66 -45.58
N ASN A 1190 -18.07 4.15 -44.62
CA ASN A 1190 -18.41 5.58 -44.54
C ASN A 1190 -17.19 6.40 -44.11
N SER A 1191 -17.05 7.61 -44.66
CA SER A 1191 -16.02 8.57 -44.23
C SER A 1191 -16.39 9.28 -42.94
N LEU A 1192 -15.39 9.61 -42.12
CA LEU A 1192 -15.58 10.47 -40.94
C LEU A 1192 -15.67 11.94 -41.33
N THR A 1193 -16.51 12.67 -40.61
CA THR A 1193 -16.44 14.14 -40.50
C THR A 1193 -15.30 14.57 -39.58
N ARG A 1194 -14.88 15.84 -39.68
CA ARG A 1194 -13.85 16.43 -38.80
C ARG A 1194 -14.26 16.41 -37.32
N ALA A 1195 -15.54 16.55 -37.00
CA ALA A 1195 -16.03 16.42 -35.62
C ALA A 1195 -15.95 14.98 -35.11
N GLU A 1196 -16.39 13.99 -35.91
CA GLU A 1196 -16.26 12.57 -35.53
C GLU A 1196 -14.78 12.18 -35.34
N ALA A 1197 -13.89 12.60 -36.23
CA ALA A 1197 -12.46 12.32 -36.12
C ALA A 1197 -11.81 12.98 -34.89
N ALA A 1198 -12.21 14.21 -34.54
CA ALA A 1198 -11.76 14.87 -33.32
C ALA A 1198 -12.27 14.16 -32.06
N VAL A 1199 -13.54 13.73 -32.02
CA VAL A 1199 -14.10 12.98 -30.89
C VAL A 1199 -13.44 11.61 -30.75
N THR A 1200 -13.20 10.88 -31.84
CA THR A 1200 -12.52 9.57 -31.78
C THR A 1200 -11.08 9.72 -31.29
N LEU A 1201 -10.33 10.72 -31.76
CA LEU A 1201 -8.96 10.97 -31.27
C LEU A 1201 -8.95 11.46 -29.81
N TYR A 1202 -9.90 12.31 -29.42
CA TYR A 1202 -10.02 12.77 -28.03
C TYR A 1202 -10.29 11.61 -27.06
N ARG A 1203 -11.24 10.72 -27.40
CA ARG A 1203 -11.51 9.49 -26.62
C ARG A 1203 -10.31 8.55 -26.56
N TYR A 1204 -9.55 8.46 -27.64
CA TYR A 1204 -8.32 7.67 -27.66
C TYR A 1204 -7.32 8.24 -26.66
N LEU A 1205 -7.08 9.56 -26.67
CA LEU A 1205 -6.19 10.20 -25.70
C LEU A 1205 -6.71 10.17 -24.25
N GLU A 1206 -8.03 10.15 -24.05
CA GLU A 1206 -8.66 9.88 -22.73
C GLU A 1206 -8.51 8.43 -22.27
N LEU A 1207 -8.28 7.48 -23.18
CA LEU A 1207 -7.98 6.08 -22.84
C LEU A 1207 -6.51 5.94 -22.44
N GLU A 1208 -5.59 6.53 -23.22
CA GLU A 1208 -4.14 6.48 -22.95
C GLU A 1208 -3.73 7.27 -21.70
N GLU A 1209 -4.54 8.24 -21.24
CA GLU A 1209 -4.31 8.97 -19.97
C GLU A 1209 -4.96 8.30 -18.74
N LYS A 1210 -5.71 7.20 -18.88
CA LYS A 1210 -6.29 6.46 -17.74
C LYS A 1210 -5.37 5.35 -17.26
#